data_AF-A0A6J1MCR8-F1
#
_entry.id   AF-A0A6J1MCR8-F1
#
_cell.length_a   1.000
_cell.length_b   1.000
_cell.length_c   1.000
_cell.angle_alpha   90.00
_cell.angle_beta   90.00
_cell.angle_gamma   90.00
#
_symmetry.space_group_name_H-M   'P 1'
#
loop_
_entity.id
_entity.type
_entity.pdbx_description
1 polymer ?
#
loop_
_entity_poly.entity_id
_entity_poly.type
_entity_poly.pdbx_seq_one_letter_code
_entity_poly.pdbx_strand_id
1 'polypeptide(L)'
;MSKFLSYYNLFPIPDPKEFLGMAADKEIGNVITTLARNVVVILNISTHKQLHSWSMPEKLSTKVVYDPHSQKYVGVFGNHSLRLWDVDTPDVAKCKKLKFQKSIAHVVYSDEEAIVLYSDGRCQPLSEALQSRKNQKENIAEQLTLAASKTLSKPIVHTLTNGQKLLTYFEEKHATGEFSLIRLPLSNPHKRVYKIKRETVRLTGHAVVEGDSGPQLMTIWSDKRIFILNLAERSHESAPGQFVSMLAELNVESKLSVYGLSRNFAAIYGANYGQEGASLLVYNTQFKIVNAKQYFKVYLDISRLWARDEHILLAMGQNIAAVQYRMNDELLVDMLGSQLNEAHLTPIELDHINEEESLEAAIKFAGSSRAPNLLKKFKMSYQLLASLPPSDGKTVAFESPEISKHELNEVIKQHVDGEIIQVTNGLEDVNITLMTNYFDEGPQNLAVQAIVRQLERSGAGEQEITEKLLTLFIKTRNTENILMCVRRYTNISEHMLAWCLRYALDNTSTALTNGDAMETDDTEKKPVNDELLNAVLACSFNSTAIEKHLKQRLEMSHVLRLLCHLYVLATDPNVLLEERPTQNIASLGNSITELQAFQWLSALLTSHITLLTISKDEELMTVLTQWSELFQIYAHTLEPLAQIVPLLTNIIERHEPKDPYPTLWYGIEKVKLY
;
A
#
# COMPACT_ATOMS: atom_id res chain seq x y z
N MET A 1 -7.53 6.05 0.91
CA MET A 1 -7.12 5.32 -0.30
C MET A 1 -7.32 6.24 -1.50
N SER A 2 -6.43 6.18 -2.49
CA SER A 2 -6.68 6.84 -3.77
C SER A 2 -8.01 6.36 -4.36
N LYS A 3 -8.83 7.26 -4.90
CA LYS A 3 -10.12 6.89 -5.51
C LYS A 3 -10.21 7.47 -6.91
N PHE A 4 -10.90 6.75 -7.79
CA PHE A 4 -11.47 7.33 -8.99
C PHE A 4 -12.73 8.08 -8.60
N LEU A 5 -12.91 9.30 -9.11
CA LEU A 5 -14.08 10.13 -8.80
C LEU A 5 -15.17 9.89 -9.83
N SER A 6 -14.97 10.41 -11.04
CA SER A 6 -15.89 10.23 -12.16
C SER A 6 -15.08 10.04 -13.44
N TYR A 7 -15.68 9.35 -14.41
CA TYR A 7 -15.15 9.31 -15.76
C TYR A 7 -16.13 9.93 -16.74
N TYR A 8 -15.60 10.62 -17.73
CA TYR A 8 -16.38 11.23 -18.78
C TYR A 8 -15.67 11.11 -20.13
N ASN A 9 -16.45 11.14 -21.20
CA ASN A 9 -15.92 11.12 -22.56
C ASN A 9 -15.55 12.56 -22.96
N LEU A 10 -14.27 12.80 -23.22
CA LEU A 10 -13.75 14.09 -23.67
C LEU A 10 -14.06 14.34 -25.13
N PHE A 11 -13.62 13.43 -26.00
CA PHE A 11 -13.62 13.68 -27.44
C PHE A 11 -13.69 12.39 -28.24
N PRO A 12 -14.45 12.34 -29.35
CA PRO A 12 -14.48 11.20 -30.24
C PRO A 12 -13.20 11.12 -31.09
N ILE A 13 -12.66 9.93 -31.21
CA ILE A 13 -11.54 9.59 -32.09
C ILE A 13 -12.14 9.06 -33.41
N PRO A 14 -11.91 9.73 -34.55
CA PRO A 14 -12.43 9.28 -35.85
C PRO A 14 -11.93 7.88 -36.24
N ASP A 15 -10.62 7.64 -36.05
CA ASP A 15 -10.00 6.33 -36.22
C ASP A 15 -8.90 6.12 -35.15
N PRO A 16 -9.05 5.12 -34.25
CA PRO A 16 -8.04 4.80 -33.25
C PRO A 16 -6.67 4.44 -33.83
N LYS A 17 -6.60 3.92 -35.07
CA LYS A 17 -5.32 3.56 -35.72
C LYS A 17 -4.56 4.78 -36.22
N GLU A 18 -5.27 5.84 -36.57
CA GLU A 18 -4.68 7.11 -37.01
C GLU A 18 -4.45 8.09 -35.85
N PHE A 19 -4.83 7.72 -34.63
CA PHE A 19 -4.55 8.50 -33.43
C PHE A 19 -3.07 8.44 -33.04
N LEU A 20 -2.39 9.59 -33.05
CA LEU A 20 -0.96 9.68 -32.74
C LEU A 20 -0.69 9.90 -31.25
N GLY A 21 -1.69 10.38 -30.50
CA GLY A 21 -1.67 10.48 -29.04
C GLY A 21 -1.84 11.90 -28.52
N MET A 22 -1.52 12.05 -27.23
CA MET A 22 -1.74 13.27 -26.46
C MET A 22 -0.42 13.81 -25.87
N ALA A 23 -0.33 15.12 -25.73
CA ALA A 23 0.79 15.82 -25.10
C ALA A 23 0.28 17.01 -24.25
N ALA A 24 1.09 17.44 -23.29
CA ALA A 24 0.80 18.61 -22.49
C ALA A 24 0.79 19.88 -23.35
N ASP A 25 -0.17 20.76 -23.08
CA ASP A 25 -0.21 22.12 -23.65
C ASP A 25 0.55 23.12 -22.74
N LYS A 26 0.64 24.38 -23.21
CA LYS A 26 1.19 25.50 -22.46
C LYS A 26 0.46 25.75 -21.12
N GLU A 27 -0.86 25.64 -21.12
CA GLU A 27 -1.69 25.88 -19.94
C GLU A 27 -2.02 24.59 -19.19
N ILE A 28 -2.02 24.67 -17.86
CA ILE A 28 -2.38 23.54 -16.99
C ILE A 28 -3.86 23.17 -17.21
N GLY A 29 -4.17 21.87 -17.24
CA GLY A 29 -5.49 21.36 -17.57
C GLY A 29 -5.82 21.34 -19.07
N ASN A 30 -4.95 21.84 -19.95
CA ASN A 30 -5.12 21.73 -21.40
C ASN A 30 -4.24 20.60 -21.98
N VAL A 31 -4.75 19.92 -23.01
CA VAL A 31 -4.07 18.81 -23.67
C VAL A 31 -4.15 18.95 -25.18
N ILE A 32 -2.99 18.76 -25.82
CA ILE A 32 -2.83 18.70 -27.26
C ILE A 32 -3.16 17.28 -27.71
N THR A 33 -4.15 17.16 -28.58
CA THR A 33 -4.64 15.89 -29.11
C THR A 33 -4.38 15.85 -30.61
N THR A 34 -3.62 14.86 -31.08
CA THR A 34 -3.31 14.70 -32.52
C THR A 34 -4.15 13.58 -33.13
N LEU A 35 -5.20 13.96 -33.85
CA LEU A 35 -6.23 13.10 -34.45
C LEU A 35 -6.01 12.90 -35.96
N ALA A 36 -6.41 11.73 -36.48
CA ALA A 36 -6.41 11.40 -37.92
C ALA A 36 -5.08 11.68 -38.66
N ARG A 37 -3.96 11.74 -37.92
CA ARG A 37 -2.64 12.21 -38.38
C ARG A 37 -2.61 13.59 -39.03
N ASN A 38 -3.67 14.38 -39.05
CA ASN A 38 -3.67 15.67 -39.73
C ASN A 38 -4.50 16.75 -39.03
N VAL A 39 -5.18 16.41 -37.94
CA VAL A 39 -5.92 17.35 -37.12
C VAL A 39 -5.26 17.44 -35.74
N VAL A 40 -5.01 18.66 -35.28
CA VAL A 40 -4.46 18.94 -33.95
C VAL A 40 -5.48 19.77 -33.20
N VAL A 41 -5.91 19.30 -32.04
CA VAL A 41 -6.94 19.96 -31.22
C VAL A 41 -6.40 20.21 -29.82
N ILE A 42 -6.58 21.41 -29.29
CA ILE A 42 -6.33 21.73 -27.89
C ILE A 42 -7.66 21.65 -27.15
N LEU A 43 -7.68 20.80 -26.14
CA LEU A 43 -8.85 20.53 -25.31
C LEU A 43 -8.54 20.90 -23.87
N ASN A 44 -9.47 21.57 -23.21
CA ASN A 44 -9.42 21.72 -21.77
C ASN A 44 -10.10 20.51 -21.12
N ILE A 45 -9.36 19.78 -20.27
CA ILE A 45 -9.83 18.52 -19.67
C ILE A 45 -11.07 18.77 -18.81
N SER A 46 -11.06 19.78 -17.95
CA SER A 46 -12.12 20.01 -16.96
C SER A 46 -13.41 20.59 -17.56
N THR A 47 -13.32 21.42 -18.60
CA THR A 47 -14.49 22.06 -19.23
C THR A 47 -15.01 21.30 -20.45
N HIS A 48 -14.24 20.32 -20.93
CA HIS A 48 -14.51 19.53 -22.14
C HIS A 48 -14.62 20.38 -23.41
N LYS A 49 -14.11 21.62 -23.36
CA LYS A 49 -14.19 22.57 -24.48
C LYS A 49 -12.97 22.46 -25.36
N GLN A 50 -13.23 22.44 -26.67
CA GLN A 50 -12.22 22.69 -27.68
C GLN A 50 -11.87 24.18 -27.68
N LEU A 51 -10.59 24.48 -27.46
CA LEU A 51 -10.05 25.84 -27.49
C LEU A 51 -9.57 26.20 -28.89
N HIS A 52 -8.71 25.35 -29.46
CA HIS A 52 -8.09 25.56 -30.76
C HIS A 52 -8.09 24.27 -31.58
N SER A 53 -8.14 24.40 -32.90
CA SER A 53 -8.01 23.29 -33.82
C SER A 53 -7.32 23.72 -35.10
N TRP A 54 -6.42 22.87 -35.56
CA TRP A 54 -5.71 23.04 -36.83
C TRP A 54 -5.87 21.79 -37.67
N SER A 55 -6.26 21.97 -38.93
CA SER A 55 -6.32 20.90 -39.92
C SER A 55 -5.23 21.09 -40.96
N MET A 56 -4.47 20.02 -41.21
CA MET A 56 -3.31 20.01 -42.09
C MET A 56 -3.60 19.21 -43.37
N PRO A 57 -3.13 19.68 -44.53
CA PRO A 57 -3.16 18.87 -45.74
C PRO A 57 -2.10 17.76 -45.72
N GLU A 58 -0.98 17.98 -45.02
CA GLU A 58 0.12 17.03 -44.89
C GLU A 58 -0.03 16.20 -43.61
N LYS A 59 0.17 14.87 -43.70
CA LYS A 59 0.08 13.98 -42.54
C LYS A 59 1.28 14.14 -41.60
N LEU A 60 0.98 14.28 -40.31
CA LEU A 60 1.89 14.20 -39.19
C LEU A 60 2.36 12.76 -38.98
N SER A 61 3.62 12.63 -38.59
CA SER A 61 4.27 11.37 -38.25
C SER A 61 4.14 11.03 -36.77
N THR A 62 4.11 12.05 -35.92
CA THR A 62 4.15 11.92 -34.46
C THR A 62 3.12 12.86 -33.82
N LYS A 63 2.82 12.65 -32.54
CA LYS A 63 2.03 13.62 -31.78
C LYS A 63 2.73 14.99 -31.77
N VAL A 64 1.94 16.05 -31.75
CA VAL A 64 2.42 17.43 -31.58
C VAL A 64 2.75 17.68 -30.12
N VAL A 65 3.83 18.41 -29.88
CA VAL A 65 4.29 18.79 -28.53
C VAL A 65 4.48 20.29 -28.47
N TYR A 66 4.19 20.91 -27.32
CA TYR A 66 4.53 22.30 -27.05
C TYR A 66 5.96 22.40 -26.54
N ASP A 67 6.75 23.29 -27.12
CA ASP A 67 8.13 23.57 -26.69
C ASP A 67 8.18 24.83 -25.79
N PRO A 68 8.55 24.69 -24.50
CA PRO A 68 8.61 25.83 -23.59
C PRO A 68 9.69 26.85 -23.98
N HIS A 69 10.81 26.42 -24.56
CA HIS A 69 11.91 27.32 -24.93
C HIS A 69 11.53 28.26 -26.08
N SER A 70 10.98 27.74 -27.18
CA SER A 70 10.57 28.55 -28.32
C SER A 70 9.13 29.10 -28.23
N GLN A 71 8.38 28.69 -27.20
CA GLN A 71 6.96 29.00 -26.99
C GLN A 71 6.06 28.61 -28.19
N LYS A 72 6.43 27.53 -28.89
CA LYS A 72 5.79 27.09 -30.14
C LYS A 72 5.34 25.64 -30.08
N TYR A 73 4.32 25.33 -30.86
CA TYR A 73 3.93 23.95 -31.15
C TYR A 73 4.84 23.36 -32.21
N VAL A 74 5.24 22.12 -32.01
CA VAL A 74 6.27 21.42 -32.78
C VAL A 74 5.64 20.16 -33.37
N GLY A 75 5.52 20.13 -34.71
CA GLY A 75 4.92 19.03 -35.44
C GLY A 75 5.86 18.42 -36.48
N VAL A 76 5.95 17.09 -36.49
CA VAL A 76 6.78 16.32 -37.45
C VAL A 76 5.91 15.82 -38.60
N PHE A 77 6.34 16.07 -39.84
CA PHE A 77 5.68 15.68 -41.07
C PHE A 77 6.60 14.78 -41.90
N GLY A 78 6.07 13.63 -42.31
CA GLY A 78 6.76 12.67 -43.19
C GLY A 78 8.13 12.20 -42.67
N ASN A 79 8.33 12.14 -41.35
CA ASN A 79 9.55 11.77 -40.63
C ASN A 79 10.79 12.66 -40.90
N HIS A 80 10.76 13.57 -41.87
CA HIS A 80 11.94 14.34 -42.28
C HIS A 80 11.72 15.85 -42.26
N SER A 81 10.55 16.31 -41.83
CA SER A 81 10.28 17.74 -41.79
C SER A 81 9.55 18.16 -40.54
N LEU A 82 9.86 19.37 -40.11
CA LEU A 82 9.37 19.95 -38.89
C LEU A 82 8.76 21.32 -39.20
N ARG A 83 7.62 21.61 -38.60
CA ARG A 83 7.04 22.96 -38.59
C ARG A 83 6.85 23.40 -37.15
N LEU A 84 7.08 24.69 -36.92
CA LEU A 84 6.82 25.36 -35.66
C LEU A 84 5.77 26.44 -35.89
N TRP A 85 4.79 26.53 -35.00
CA TRP A 85 3.72 27.53 -35.08
C TRP A 85 3.27 27.98 -33.69
N ASP A 86 2.75 29.20 -33.64
CA ASP A 86 2.18 29.80 -32.43
C ASP A 86 0.65 29.57 -32.39
N VAL A 87 0.03 29.79 -31.23
CA VAL A 87 -1.43 29.65 -31.04
C VAL A 87 -2.23 30.47 -32.06
N ASP A 88 -1.76 31.68 -32.37
CA ASP A 88 -2.45 32.62 -33.27
C ASP A 88 -2.31 32.28 -34.76
N THR A 89 -1.59 31.20 -35.10
CA THR A 89 -1.38 30.82 -36.49
C THR A 89 -2.65 30.19 -37.07
N PRO A 90 -3.32 30.82 -38.05
CA PRO A 90 -4.56 30.27 -38.61
C PRO A 90 -4.30 29.10 -39.57
N ASP A 91 -3.15 29.11 -40.25
CA ASP A 91 -2.79 28.11 -41.25
C ASP A 91 -1.31 27.70 -41.13
N VAL A 92 -1.10 26.54 -40.50
CA VAL A 92 0.25 25.97 -40.31
C VAL A 92 0.84 25.46 -41.64
N ALA A 93 0.04 25.31 -42.71
CA ALA A 93 0.55 24.97 -44.03
C ALA A 93 1.47 26.08 -44.59
N LYS A 94 1.27 27.33 -44.14
CA LYS A 94 2.11 28.50 -44.49
C LYS A 94 3.36 28.62 -43.63
N CYS A 95 3.44 27.91 -42.51
CA CYS A 95 4.64 27.91 -41.67
C CYS A 95 5.84 27.31 -42.40
N LYS A 96 7.02 27.85 -42.08
CA LYS A 96 8.28 27.44 -42.70
C LYS A 96 8.53 25.94 -42.47
N LYS A 97 8.58 25.17 -43.56
CA LYS A 97 8.93 23.75 -43.54
C LYS A 97 10.44 23.57 -43.36
N LEU A 98 10.85 22.97 -42.24
CA LEU A 98 12.26 22.73 -41.92
C LEU A 98 12.58 21.27 -42.23
N LYS A 99 13.36 21.02 -43.30
CA LYS A 99 13.75 19.66 -43.71
C LYS A 99 14.99 19.19 -42.96
N PHE A 100 15.01 17.90 -42.62
CA PHE A 100 16.06 17.16 -41.95
C PHE A 100 16.54 16.01 -42.85
N GLN A 101 17.83 15.71 -42.81
CA GLN A 101 18.37 14.54 -43.53
C GLN A 101 18.15 13.25 -42.73
N LYS A 102 18.28 13.31 -41.40
CA LYS A 102 17.91 12.22 -40.49
C LYS A 102 16.39 12.05 -40.40
N SER A 103 15.96 10.81 -40.26
CA SER A 103 14.57 10.48 -39.93
C SER A 103 14.32 10.75 -38.44
N ILE A 104 13.28 11.52 -38.16
CA ILE A 104 12.78 11.87 -36.82
C ILE A 104 11.75 10.81 -36.43
N ALA A 105 12.01 10.11 -35.31
CA ALA A 105 11.09 9.11 -34.77
C ALA A 105 10.06 9.75 -33.83
N HIS A 106 10.49 10.64 -32.93
CA HIS A 106 9.63 11.32 -31.95
C HIS A 106 10.14 12.71 -31.61
N VAL A 107 9.22 13.58 -31.21
CA VAL A 107 9.53 14.80 -30.47
C VAL A 107 9.01 14.60 -29.06
N VAL A 108 9.88 14.82 -28.07
CA VAL A 108 9.62 14.51 -26.66
C VAL A 108 9.55 15.81 -25.88
N TYR A 109 8.52 15.93 -25.05
CA TYR A 109 8.37 17.07 -24.14
C TYR A 109 9.45 17.04 -23.05
N SER A 110 9.97 18.22 -22.70
CA SER A 110 10.80 18.46 -21.52
C SER A 110 10.49 19.86 -21.00
N ASP A 111 10.70 20.10 -19.71
CA ASP A 111 10.34 21.37 -19.05
C ASP A 111 11.15 22.59 -19.56
N GLU A 112 12.34 22.34 -20.12
CA GLU A 112 13.20 23.40 -20.69
C GLU A 112 12.99 23.52 -22.19
N GLU A 113 13.40 22.49 -22.94
CA GLU A 113 13.38 22.47 -24.39
C GLU A 113 12.99 21.08 -24.91
N ALA A 114 12.12 21.04 -25.92
CA ALA A 114 11.71 19.80 -26.57
C ALA A 114 12.92 19.06 -27.19
N ILE A 115 12.88 17.73 -27.13
CA ILE A 115 13.97 16.88 -27.59
C ILE A 115 13.55 16.13 -28.84
N VAL A 116 14.38 16.19 -29.89
CA VAL A 116 14.19 15.44 -31.12
C VAL A 116 14.90 14.09 -30.98
N LEU A 117 14.12 13.00 -31.01
CA LEU A 117 14.62 11.63 -31.04
C LEU A 117 14.60 11.12 -32.49
N TYR A 118 15.77 10.80 -33.02
CA TYR A 118 15.92 10.28 -34.37
C TYR A 118 15.70 8.76 -34.43
N SER A 119 15.40 8.25 -35.61
CA SER A 119 15.23 6.82 -35.85
C SER A 119 16.51 6.02 -35.55
N ASP A 120 17.70 6.61 -35.59
CA ASP A 120 18.96 5.95 -35.20
C ASP A 120 19.12 5.77 -33.67
N GLY A 121 18.24 6.36 -32.87
CA GLY A 121 18.27 6.34 -31.41
C GLY A 121 19.12 7.45 -30.78
N ARG A 122 19.69 8.36 -31.58
CA ARG A 122 20.32 9.59 -31.07
C ARG A 122 19.24 10.62 -30.75
N CYS A 123 19.49 11.47 -29.76
CA CYS A 123 18.63 12.58 -29.41
C CYS A 123 19.40 13.90 -29.39
N GLN A 124 18.71 15.01 -29.67
CA GLN A 124 19.25 16.36 -29.57
C GLN A 124 18.17 17.32 -29.08
N PRO A 125 18.53 18.38 -28.32
CA PRO A 125 17.64 19.51 -28.05
C PRO A 125 17.17 20.15 -29.37
N LEU A 126 15.98 20.74 -29.38
CA LEU A 126 15.38 21.30 -30.58
C LEU A 126 16.25 22.38 -31.23
N SER A 127 16.81 23.30 -30.44
CA SER A 127 17.73 24.34 -30.88
C SER A 127 18.95 23.78 -31.64
N GLU A 128 19.61 22.77 -31.09
CA GLU A 128 20.76 22.09 -31.69
C GLU A 128 20.37 21.31 -32.95
N ALA A 129 19.21 20.63 -32.93
CA ALA A 129 18.69 19.89 -34.07
C ALA A 129 18.42 20.85 -35.25
N LEU A 130 17.88 22.03 -34.98
CA LEU A 130 17.62 23.06 -36.00
C LEU A 130 18.89 23.65 -36.62
N GLN A 131 19.98 23.74 -35.85
CA GLN A 131 21.29 24.20 -36.33
C GLN A 131 22.02 23.11 -37.12
N SER A 132 22.04 21.88 -36.60
CA SER A 132 22.81 20.76 -37.17
C SER A 132 22.15 20.09 -38.38
N ARG A 133 20.88 20.38 -38.66
CA ARG A 133 20.08 19.77 -39.76
C ARG A 133 20.74 19.76 -41.15
N LYS A 134 21.60 20.73 -41.47
CA LYS A 134 22.27 20.85 -42.78
C LYS A 134 23.63 20.15 -42.83
N ASN A 135 24.24 19.91 -41.66
CA ASN A 135 25.60 19.41 -41.54
C ASN A 135 25.66 17.87 -41.52
N GLN A 136 24.52 17.22 -41.25
CA GLN A 136 24.38 15.77 -41.23
C GLN A 136 24.26 15.25 -42.66
N LYS A 137 25.35 14.81 -43.29
CA LYS A 137 25.33 14.17 -44.62
C LYS A 137 24.93 12.71 -44.49
N GLU A 138 23.62 12.42 -44.51
CA GLU A 138 23.11 11.05 -44.42
C GLU A 138 22.10 10.76 -45.54
N ASN A 139 22.13 9.53 -46.07
CA ASN A 139 21.25 9.12 -47.16
C ASN A 139 19.83 8.89 -46.64
N ILE A 140 18.87 9.65 -47.19
CA ILE A 140 17.45 9.60 -46.78
C ILE A 140 16.87 8.19 -46.96
N ALA A 141 17.26 7.47 -48.02
CA ALA A 141 16.75 6.13 -48.29
C ALA A 141 17.17 5.13 -47.21
N GLU A 142 18.43 5.17 -46.78
CA GLU A 142 18.94 4.33 -45.69
C GLU A 142 18.25 4.66 -44.36
N GLN A 143 18.02 5.95 -44.08
CA GLN A 143 17.29 6.40 -42.89
C GLN A 143 15.83 5.94 -42.87
N LEU A 144 15.15 5.93 -44.03
CA LEU A 144 13.80 5.39 -44.16
C LEU A 144 13.77 3.87 -43.94
N THR A 145 14.75 3.13 -44.49
CA THR A 145 14.84 1.69 -44.22
C THR A 145 15.11 1.39 -42.75
N LEU A 146 15.92 2.21 -42.10
CA LEU A 146 16.19 2.09 -40.66
C LEU A 146 14.95 2.41 -39.83
N ALA A 147 14.20 3.46 -40.18
CA ALA A 147 12.93 3.81 -39.54
C ALA A 147 11.85 2.72 -39.71
N ALA A 148 11.88 1.98 -40.82
CA ALA A 148 11.00 0.85 -41.06
C ALA A 148 11.47 -0.44 -40.35
N SER A 149 12.76 -0.56 -40.02
CA SER A 149 13.33 -1.77 -39.40
C SER A 149 13.01 -1.94 -37.92
N LYS A 150 12.64 -0.84 -37.24
CA LYS A 150 12.40 -0.82 -35.80
C LYS A 150 11.36 0.22 -35.39
N THR A 151 10.63 -0.08 -34.34
CA THR A 151 9.65 0.84 -33.74
C THR A 151 10.18 1.36 -32.41
N LEU A 152 10.20 2.70 -32.28
CA LEU A 152 10.48 3.37 -31.01
C LEU A 152 9.15 3.78 -30.37
N SER A 153 8.95 3.47 -29.08
CA SER A 153 7.69 3.76 -28.38
C SER A 153 7.91 4.28 -26.96
N LYS A 154 6.89 5.01 -26.47
CA LYS A 154 6.84 5.65 -25.13
C LYS A 154 8.12 6.42 -24.74
N PRO A 155 8.61 7.36 -25.57
CA PRO A 155 9.74 8.18 -25.15
C PRO A 155 9.31 9.16 -24.04
N ILE A 156 10.00 9.13 -22.90
CA ILE A 156 9.73 9.98 -21.73
C ILE A 156 11.04 10.51 -21.18
N VAL A 157 11.05 11.79 -20.81
CA VAL A 157 12.17 12.41 -20.09
C VAL A 157 11.82 12.40 -18.61
N HIS A 158 12.72 11.85 -17.80
CA HIS A 158 12.64 11.85 -16.34
C HIS A 158 13.71 12.78 -15.78
N THR A 159 13.38 13.48 -14.70
CA THR A 159 14.34 14.29 -13.94
C THR A 159 14.74 13.52 -12.68
N LEU A 160 16.02 13.21 -12.54
CA LEU A 160 16.57 12.52 -11.37
C LEU A 160 16.72 13.50 -10.18
N THR A 161 16.84 12.98 -8.96
CA THR A 161 17.04 13.77 -7.73
C THR A 161 18.31 14.64 -7.77
N ASN A 162 19.33 14.20 -8.50
CA ASN A 162 20.56 14.97 -8.74
C ASN A 162 20.43 16.07 -9.82
N GLY A 163 19.22 16.30 -10.35
CA GLY A 163 18.93 17.24 -11.43
C GLY A 163 19.30 16.76 -12.83
N GLN A 164 19.89 15.57 -12.98
CA GLN A 164 20.21 15.02 -14.30
C GLN A 164 18.95 14.53 -15.00
N LYS A 165 18.85 14.82 -16.30
CA LYS A 165 17.74 14.38 -17.13
C LYS A 165 18.06 13.09 -17.87
N LEU A 166 17.10 12.17 -17.87
CA LEU A 166 17.19 10.86 -18.47
C LEU A 166 16.08 10.66 -19.49
N LEU A 167 16.44 10.36 -20.73
CA LEU A 167 15.51 9.91 -21.75
C LEU A 167 15.40 8.38 -21.70
N THR A 168 14.17 7.87 -21.56
CA THR A 168 13.87 6.45 -21.68
C THR A 168 12.92 6.22 -22.85
N TYR A 169 13.12 5.12 -23.59
CA TYR A 169 12.21 4.68 -24.65
C TYR A 169 12.35 3.19 -24.91
N PHE A 170 11.30 2.57 -25.45
CA PHE A 170 11.31 1.16 -25.84
C PHE A 170 11.63 1.01 -27.33
N GLU A 171 12.51 0.09 -27.66
CA GLU A 171 12.89 -0.28 -29.02
C GLU A 171 12.44 -1.71 -29.32
N GLU A 172 11.65 -1.88 -30.38
CA GLU A 172 11.25 -3.17 -30.92
C GLU A 172 11.84 -3.34 -32.33
N LYS A 173 12.67 -4.37 -32.52
CA LYS A 173 13.24 -4.69 -33.85
C LYS A 173 12.35 -5.69 -34.59
N HIS A 174 11.83 -5.31 -35.76
CA HIS A 174 10.91 -6.17 -36.50
C HIS A 174 11.56 -7.46 -37.03
N ALA A 175 12.85 -7.43 -37.35
CA ALA A 175 13.56 -8.59 -37.90
C ALA A 175 13.78 -9.72 -36.87
N THR A 176 14.01 -9.37 -35.60
CA THR A 176 14.36 -10.32 -34.55
C THR A 176 13.27 -10.48 -33.49
N GLY A 177 12.29 -9.58 -33.45
CA GLY A 177 11.34 -9.46 -32.35
C GLY A 177 12.00 -9.08 -31.02
N GLU A 178 13.25 -8.61 -31.04
CA GLU A 178 13.93 -8.16 -29.81
C GLU A 178 13.25 -6.91 -29.28
N PHE A 179 12.78 -6.98 -28.03
CA PHE A 179 12.21 -5.87 -27.28
C PHE A 179 13.19 -5.41 -26.20
N SER A 180 13.57 -4.14 -26.20
CA SER A 180 14.55 -3.59 -25.27
C SER A 180 14.15 -2.21 -24.76
N LEU A 181 14.46 -1.92 -23.51
CA LEU A 181 14.41 -0.56 -22.97
C LEU A 181 15.77 0.11 -23.17
N ILE A 182 15.77 1.32 -23.71
CA ILE A 182 16.97 2.14 -23.87
C ILE A 182 16.93 3.27 -22.84
N ARG A 183 18.01 3.38 -22.08
CA ARG A 183 18.29 4.44 -21.10
C ARG A 183 19.38 5.34 -21.66
N LEU A 184 19.06 6.60 -21.89
CA LEU A 184 19.99 7.60 -22.43
C LEU A 184 20.05 8.83 -21.51
N PRO A 185 21.15 9.02 -20.76
CA PRO A 185 21.38 10.27 -20.04
C PRO A 185 21.56 11.42 -21.03
N LEU A 186 20.90 12.56 -20.80
CA LEU A 186 21.08 13.71 -21.69
C LEU A 186 22.45 14.38 -21.51
N SER A 187 23.06 14.24 -20.33
CA SER A 187 24.40 14.76 -20.04
C SER A 187 25.54 13.90 -20.61
N ASN A 188 25.29 12.63 -20.94
CA ASN A 188 26.32 11.69 -21.39
C ASN A 188 25.81 10.80 -22.53
N PRO A 189 26.53 10.71 -23.68
CA PRO A 189 26.10 9.90 -24.82
C PRO A 189 26.12 8.38 -24.60
N HIS A 190 26.56 7.88 -23.44
CA HIS A 190 26.54 6.45 -23.14
C HIS A 190 25.12 5.91 -22.94
N LYS A 191 24.58 5.30 -24.00
CA LYS A 191 23.32 4.54 -23.94
C LYS A 191 23.51 3.22 -23.18
N ARG A 192 22.57 2.89 -22.30
CA ARG A 192 22.41 1.53 -21.74
C ARG A 192 21.19 0.86 -22.36
N VAL A 193 21.31 -0.42 -22.65
CA VAL A 193 20.26 -1.21 -23.29
C VAL A 193 19.89 -2.38 -22.38
N TYR A 194 18.63 -2.48 -22.02
CA TYR A 194 18.07 -3.54 -21.19
C TYR A 194 17.20 -4.44 -22.07
N LYS A 195 17.69 -5.65 -22.37
CA LYS A 195 16.92 -6.63 -23.16
C LYS A 195 15.81 -7.23 -22.31
N ILE A 196 14.55 -7.01 -22.69
CA ILE A 196 13.39 -7.49 -21.92
C ILE A 196 12.98 -8.84 -22.51
N LYS A 197 13.46 -9.93 -21.92
CA LYS A 197 13.13 -11.29 -22.33
C LYS A 197 13.04 -12.21 -21.13
N ARG A 198 12.07 -13.11 -21.16
CA ARG A 198 11.99 -14.28 -20.26
C ARG A 198 11.74 -15.53 -21.12
N GLU A 199 12.22 -16.66 -20.64
CA GLU A 199 11.98 -17.95 -21.29
C GLU A 199 10.52 -18.36 -21.07
N THR A 200 9.86 -18.86 -22.12
CA THR A 200 8.50 -19.46 -22.08
C THR A 200 7.33 -18.55 -21.70
N VAL A 201 7.55 -17.23 -21.50
CA VAL A 201 6.51 -16.29 -21.06
C VAL A 201 6.53 -15.03 -21.94
N ARG A 202 5.36 -14.53 -22.34
CA ARG A 202 5.23 -13.29 -23.15
C ARG A 202 5.09 -12.05 -22.27
N LEU A 203 5.65 -10.93 -22.75
CA LEU A 203 5.47 -9.62 -22.14
C LEU A 203 4.07 -9.08 -22.49
N THR A 204 3.29 -8.69 -21.47
CA THR A 204 1.89 -8.29 -21.63
C THR A 204 1.68 -6.80 -21.36
N GLY A 205 2.44 -6.24 -20.42
CA GLY A 205 2.43 -4.82 -20.08
C GLY A 205 3.82 -4.30 -19.71
N HIS A 206 4.11 -3.05 -20.02
CA HIS A 206 5.38 -2.41 -19.68
C HIS A 206 5.24 -0.90 -19.55
N ALA A 207 5.95 -0.31 -18.59
CA ALA A 207 6.09 1.14 -18.44
C ALA A 207 7.38 1.47 -17.66
N VAL A 208 7.80 2.73 -17.76
CA VAL A 208 8.76 3.30 -16.81
C VAL A 208 7.94 4.12 -15.82
N VAL A 209 8.13 3.85 -14.53
CA VAL A 209 7.44 4.49 -13.40
C VAL A 209 8.49 5.26 -12.60
N GLU A 210 8.13 6.41 -12.06
CA GLU A 210 9.03 7.15 -11.18
C GLU A 210 9.04 6.49 -9.80
N GLY A 211 10.21 6.08 -9.31
CA GLY A 211 10.37 5.48 -7.98
C GLY A 211 11.21 6.36 -7.06
N ASP A 212 11.32 5.97 -5.79
CA ASP A 212 12.01 6.74 -4.75
C ASP A 212 13.47 7.08 -5.06
N SER A 213 14.19 6.14 -5.69
CA SER A 213 15.62 6.29 -6.03
C SER A 213 15.85 6.64 -7.50
N GLY A 214 14.79 6.96 -8.24
CA GLY A 214 14.81 7.25 -9.66
C GLY A 214 13.83 6.39 -10.47
N PRO A 215 13.86 6.48 -11.81
CA PRO A 215 12.94 5.76 -12.67
C PRO A 215 13.16 4.26 -12.60
N GLN A 216 12.07 3.51 -12.60
CA GLN A 216 12.04 2.06 -12.51
C GLN A 216 11.29 1.49 -13.71
N LEU A 217 11.82 0.43 -14.31
CA LEU A 217 11.13 -0.34 -15.34
C LEU A 217 10.16 -1.31 -14.66
N MET A 218 8.87 -1.17 -14.95
CA MET A 218 7.84 -2.11 -14.55
C MET A 218 7.46 -2.98 -15.75
N THR A 219 7.49 -4.31 -15.58
CA THR A 219 7.07 -5.28 -16.60
C THR A 219 6.04 -6.26 -16.04
N ILE A 220 5.00 -6.54 -16.82
CA ILE A 220 3.94 -7.49 -16.50
C ILE A 220 3.98 -8.59 -17.56
N TRP A 221 3.86 -9.84 -17.14
CA TRP A 221 4.06 -11.02 -17.97
C TRP A 221 2.81 -11.90 -17.99
N SER A 222 2.72 -12.80 -18.97
CA SER A 222 1.56 -13.70 -19.13
C SER A 222 1.39 -14.74 -18.03
N ASP A 223 2.39 -14.92 -17.16
CA ASP A 223 2.30 -15.71 -15.95
C ASP A 223 1.76 -14.90 -14.75
N LYS A 224 1.16 -13.73 -15.01
CA LYS A 224 0.64 -12.75 -14.03
C LYS A 224 1.71 -12.09 -13.17
N ARG A 225 3.00 -12.35 -13.38
CA ARG A 225 4.07 -11.80 -12.54
C ARG A 225 4.41 -10.37 -12.95
N ILE A 226 4.55 -9.51 -11.95
CA ILE A 226 5.07 -8.15 -12.08
C ILE A 226 6.54 -8.15 -11.65
N PHE A 227 7.40 -7.56 -12.46
CA PHE A 227 8.81 -7.33 -12.13
C PHE A 227 9.12 -5.84 -12.19
N ILE A 228 9.96 -5.38 -11.27
CA ILE A 228 10.46 -4.01 -11.21
C ILE A 228 11.98 -4.04 -11.25
N LEU A 229 12.57 -3.21 -12.11
CA LEU A 229 14.01 -3.01 -12.24
C LEU A 229 14.34 -1.54 -12.00
N ASN A 230 15.26 -1.26 -11.07
CA ASN A 230 15.72 0.10 -10.85
C ASN A 230 16.67 0.57 -11.96
N LEU A 231 16.38 1.71 -12.60
CA LEU A 231 17.19 2.27 -13.67
C LEU A 231 18.19 3.32 -13.16
N ALA A 232 18.45 3.38 -11.86
CA ALA A 232 19.53 4.18 -11.28
C ALA A 232 20.90 3.78 -11.85
N GLU A 233 21.84 4.73 -11.86
CA GLU A 233 23.12 4.59 -12.59
C GLU A 233 24.02 3.47 -12.06
N ARG A 234 23.79 3.01 -10.82
CA ARG A 234 24.57 1.96 -10.13
C ARG A 234 23.91 0.58 -10.10
N SER A 235 22.78 0.35 -10.78
CA SER A 235 22.17 -0.98 -10.77
C SER A 235 22.98 -1.98 -11.62
N HIS A 236 23.46 -3.04 -10.99
CA HIS A 236 24.03 -4.23 -11.66
C HIS A 236 22.96 -5.25 -12.08
N GLU A 237 21.69 -4.93 -11.80
CA GLU A 237 20.55 -5.79 -12.08
C GLU A 237 20.27 -5.85 -13.58
N SER A 238 19.94 -7.05 -14.05
CA SER A 238 19.54 -7.30 -15.43
C SER A 238 18.01 -7.33 -15.54
N ALA A 239 17.48 -6.93 -16.71
CA ALA A 239 16.06 -7.06 -16.99
C ALA A 239 15.64 -8.54 -16.97
N PRO A 240 14.47 -8.88 -16.41
CA PRO A 240 13.32 -8.00 -16.10
C PRO A 240 13.34 -7.31 -14.73
N GLY A 241 14.35 -7.54 -13.88
CA GLY A 241 14.44 -7.01 -12.52
C GLY A 241 13.97 -7.99 -11.45
N GLN A 242 13.62 -7.47 -10.27
CA GLN A 242 13.14 -8.25 -9.13
C GLN A 242 11.65 -8.57 -9.28
N PHE A 243 11.25 -9.79 -8.91
CA PHE A 243 9.84 -10.16 -8.80
C PHE A 243 9.17 -9.38 -7.67
N VAL A 244 8.01 -8.78 -7.94
CA VAL A 244 7.32 -7.88 -7.02
C VAL A 244 6.02 -8.47 -6.50
N SER A 245 5.04 -8.73 -7.38
CA SER A 245 3.76 -9.33 -6.99
C SER A 245 3.09 -10.02 -8.19
N MET A 246 1.95 -10.65 -7.93
CA MET A 246 1.08 -11.25 -8.94
C MET A 246 -0.11 -10.32 -9.24
N LEU A 247 -0.40 -10.09 -10.52
CA LEU A 247 -1.59 -9.37 -10.96
C LEU A 247 -2.76 -10.35 -11.09
N ALA A 248 -3.57 -10.46 -10.04
CA ALA A 248 -4.71 -11.38 -10.01
C ALA A 248 -5.94 -10.87 -10.78
N GLU A 249 -6.14 -9.55 -10.83
CA GLU A 249 -7.40 -8.94 -11.23
C GLU A 249 -7.66 -8.86 -12.75
N LEU A 250 -6.59 -8.80 -13.55
CA LEU A 250 -6.67 -8.60 -15.00
C LEU A 250 -6.28 -9.87 -15.75
N ASN A 251 -6.90 -10.07 -16.90
CA ASN A 251 -6.54 -11.11 -17.85
C ASN A 251 -5.26 -10.73 -18.61
N VAL A 252 -4.15 -11.31 -18.15
CA VAL A 252 -2.82 -11.17 -18.76
C VAL A 252 -2.66 -11.94 -20.07
N GLU A 253 -3.68 -12.65 -20.56
CA GLU A 253 -3.64 -13.20 -21.91
C GLU A 253 -3.82 -12.13 -22.99
N SER A 254 -4.50 -11.05 -22.62
CA SER A 254 -4.71 -9.86 -23.44
C SER A 254 -3.59 -8.85 -23.22
N LYS A 255 -3.43 -7.88 -24.14
CA LYS A 255 -2.43 -6.82 -24.00
C LYS A 255 -2.84 -5.84 -22.91
N LEU A 256 -1.90 -5.48 -22.06
CA LEU A 256 -2.10 -4.51 -20.99
C LEU A 256 -1.48 -3.16 -21.37
N SER A 257 -2.26 -2.09 -21.14
CA SER A 257 -1.76 -0.73 -21.21
C SER A 257 -1.29 -0.30 -19.84
N VAL A 258 0.01 0.02 -19.72
CA VAL A 258 0.62 0.47 -18.45
C VAL A 258 1.23 1.86 -18.65
N TYR A 259 1.02 2.74 -17.69
CA TYR A 259 1.55 4.11 -17.67
C TYR A 259 1.96 4.51 -16.24
N GLY A 260 3.14 5.11 -16.06
CA GLY A 260 3.56 5.66 -14.75
C GLY A 260 2.87 6.99 -14.48
N LEU A 261 2.14 7.11 -13.37
CA LEU A 261 1.36 8.30 -13.03
C LEU A 261 2.20 9.32 -12.27
N SER A 262 2.77 8.88 -11.16
CA SER A 262 3.54 9.66 -10.21
C SER A 262 4.50 8.74 -9.44
N ARG A 263 5.22 9.30 -8.47
CA ARG A 263 6.14 8.56 -7.60
C ARG A 263 5.45 7.33 -6.99
N ASN A 264 5.96 6.15 -7.32
CA ASN A 264 5.47 4.84 -6.90
C ASN A 264 4.04 4.45 -7.35
N PHE A 265 3.44 5.12 -8.35
CA PHE A 265 2.11 4.76 -8.84
C PHE A 265 2.08 4.51 -10.34
N ALA A 266 1.42 3.43 -10.74
CA ALA A 266 1.20 3.05 -12.13
C ALA A 266 -0.28 2.83 -12.43
N ALA A 267 -0.76 3.37 -13.54
CA ALA A 267 -2.05 3.02 -14.11
C ALA A 267 -1.92 1.77 -14.99
N ILE A 268 -2.79 0.78 -14.78
CA ILE A 268 -2.86 -0.46 -15.56
C ILE A 268 -4.27 -0.62 -16.11
N TYR A 269 -4.41 -0.71 -17.43
CA TYR A 269 -5.68 -1.02 -18.09
C TYR A 269 -5.59 -2.37 -18.81
N GLY A 270 -6.60 -3.22 -18.62
CA GLY A 270 -6.67 -4.56 -19.23
C GLY A 270 -8.04 -5.18 -19.18
N ALA A 271 -8.21 -6.31 -19.86
CA ALA A 271 -9.44 -7.11 -19.78
C ALA A 271 -9.59 -7.72 -18.38
N ASN A 272 -10.83 -7.90 -17.92
CA ASN A 272 -11.08 -8.51 -16.62
C ASN A 272 -10.80 -10.01 -16.62
N TYR A 273 -10.29 -10.53 -15.51
CA TYR A 273 -10.12 -11.98 -15.35
C TYR A 273 -11.48 -12.64 -15.07
N GLY A 274 -11.94 -13.53 -15.97
CA GLY A 274 -13.15 -14.32 -15.78
C GLY A 274 -14.48 -13.57 -15.93
N GLN A 275 -14.46 -12.29 -16.33
CA GLN A 275 -15.65 -11.47 -16.57
C GLN A 275 -15.53 -10.74 -17.92
N GLU A 276 -16.67 -10.42 -18.53
CA GLU A 276 -16.71 -9.55 -19.70
C GLU A 276 -16.37 -8.09 -19.31
N GLY A 277 -15.64 -7.39 -20.19
CA GLY A 277 -15.26 -5.99 -20.00
C GLY A 277 -13.78 -5.77 -19.64
N ALA A 278 -13.48 -4.58 -19.15
CA ALA A 278 -12.13 -4.14 -18.80
C ALA A 278 -12.11 -3.38 -17.48
N SER A 279 -10.93 -3.26 -16.89
CA SER A 279 -10.70 -2.44 -15.70
C SER A 279 -9.46 -1.58 -15.86
N LEU A 280 -9.55 -0.35 -15.33
CA LEU A 280 -8.42 0.52 -15.07
C LEU A 280 -8.09 0.45 -13.57
N LEU A 281 -6.83 0.18 -13.26
CA LEU A 281 -6.29 0.05 -11.92
C LEU A 281 -5.27 1.14 -11.65
N VAL A 282 -5.26 1.69 -10.44
CA VAL A 282 -4.10 2.39 -9.88
C VAL A 282 -3.36 1.41 -8.99
N TYR A 283 -2.15 1.05 -9.39
CA TYR A 283 -1.28 0.13 -8.68
C TYR A 283 -0.15 0.91 -8.00
N ASN A 284 -0.04 0.77 -6.68
CA ASN A 284 1.08 1.33 -5.94
C ASN A 284 2.26 0.34 -6.00
N THR A 285 3.38 0.76 -6.59
CA THR A 285 4.57 -0.09 -6.76
C THR A 285 5.37 -0.29 -5.47
N GLN A 286 5.20 0.59 -4.47
CA GLN A 286 5.87 0.51 -3.17
C GLN A 286 5.17 -0.51 -2.25
N PHE A 287 3.85 -0.40 -2.10
CA PHE A 287 3.03 -1.31 -1.27
C PHE A 287 2.48 -2.50 -2.04
N LYS A 288 2.58 -2.49 -3.37
CA LYS A 288 2.21 -3.59 -4.29
C LYS A 288 0.75 -3.96 -4.28
N ILE A 289 -0.09 -3.01 -3.88
CA ILE A 289 -1.53 -3.14 -3.83
C ILE A 289 -2.18 -2.38 -4.99
N VAL A 290 -3.41 -2.77 -5.29
CA VAL A 290 -4.30 -2.00 -6.16
C VAL A 290 -5.09 -1.06 -5.26
N ASN A 291 -4.86 0.25 -5.41
CA ASN A 291 -5.46 1.26 -4.54
C ASN A 291 -6.80 1.75 -5.06
N ALA A 292 -7.00 1.74 -6.38
CA ALA A 292 -8.24 2.15 -7.02
C ALA A 292 -8.54 1.30 -8.24
N LYS A 293 -9.84 1.06 -8.49
CA LYS A 293 -10.33 0.28 -9.62
C LYS A 293 -11.54 0.93 -10.25
N GLN A 294 -11.54 1.02 -11.58
CA GLN A 294 -12.66 1.48 -12.39
C GLN A 294 -13.01 0.42 -13.43
N TYR A 295 -14.28 0.03 -13.49
CA TYR A 295 -14.78 -0.95 -14.47
C TYR A 295 -15.30 -0.27 -15.75
N PHE A 296 -15.09 -0.95 -16.88
CA PHE A 296 -15.58 -0.59 -18.20
C PHE A 296 -16.31 -1.79 -18.82
N LYS A 297 -17.43 -1.52 -19.49
CA LYS A 297 -18.28 -2.57 -20.09
C LYS A 297 -17.61 -3.37 -21.19
N VAL A 298 -16.63 -2.78 -21.90
CA VAL A 298 -16.00 -3.39 -23.07
C VAL A 298 -14.49 -3.23 -22.96
N TYR A 299 -13.77 -4.32 -23.27
CA TYR A 299 -12.32 -4.29 -23.46
C TYR A 299 -11.97 -3.97 -24.91
N LEU A 300 -10.98 -3.10 -25.09
CA LEU A 300 -10.42 -2.77 -26.39
C LEU A 300 -8.91 -2.94 -26.38
N ASP A 301 -8.41 -3.80 -27.28
CA ASP A 301 -7.00 -4.16 -27.39
C ASP A 301 -6.13 -2.95 -27.83
N ILE A 302 -6.70 -2.04 -28.61
CA ILE A 302 -6.04 -0.79 -29.04
C ILE A 302 -6.27 0.33 -28.01
N SER A 303 -5.99 0.04 -26.74
CA SER A 303 -6.02 1.03 -25.67
C SER A 303 -4.67 1.72 -25.52
N ARG A 304 -4.70 2.99 -25.13
CA ARG A 304 -3.49 3.75 -24.77
C ARG A 304 -3.83 4.66 -23.59
N LEU A 305 -2.86 4.80 -22.70
CA LEU A 305 -2.96 5.58 -21.48
C LEU A 305 -2.02 6.79 -21.54
N TRP A 306 -2.52 7.91 -21.04
CA TRP A 306 -1.76 9.09 -20.67
C TRP A 306 -2.24 9.56 -19.30
N ALA A 307 -1.43 10.32 -18.60
CA ALA A 307 -1.86 11.02 -17.40
C ALA A 307 -1.43 12.47 -17.46
N ARG A 308 -2.30 13.35 -16.98
CA ARG A 308 -2.01 14.77 -16.82
C ARG A 308 -2.78 15.32 -15.64
N ASP A 309 -2.09 16.07 -14.79
CA ASP A 309 -2.63 16.66 -13.58
C ASP A 309 -3.35 15.57 -12.74
N GLU A 310 -4.64 15.73 -12.43
CA GLU A 310 -5.45 14.75 -11.71
C GLU A 310 -6.29 13.82 -12.63
N HIS A 311 -5.91 13.70 -13.91
CA HIS A 311 -6.70 12.95 -14.89
C HIS A 311 -5.88 11.88 -15.61
N ILE A 312 -6.42 10.67 -15.64
CA ILE A 312 -5.95 9.59 -16.52
C ILE A 312 -6.78 9.62 -17.78
N LEU A 313 -6.11 9.77 -18.91
CA LEU A 313 -6.72 9.81 -20.23
C LEU A 313 -6.54 8.45 -20.89
N LEU A 314 -7.65 7.79 -21.17
CA LEU A 314 -7.72 6.47 -21.77
C LEU A 314 -8.39 6.58 -23.14
N ALA A 315 -7.64 6.27 -24.20
CA ALA A 315 -8.23 6.08 -25.52
C ALA A 315 -8.90 4.69 -25.59
N MET A 316 -10.24 4.68 -25.60
CA MET A 316 -11.08 3.50 -25.74
C MET A 316 -11.77 3.50 -27.10
N GLY A 317 -11.06 3.02 -28.13
CA GLY A 317 -11.63 2.89 -29.47
C GLY A 317 -11.96 4.23 -30.10
N GLN A 318 -13.24 4.56 -30.19
CA GLN A 318 -13.72 5.81 -30.79
C GLN A 318 -13.87 6.96 -29.80
N ASN A 319 -13.53 6.81 -28.51
CA ASN A 319 -13.64 7.88 -27.53
C ASN A 319 -12.39 7.97 -26.65
N ILE A 320 -12.06 9.18 -26.21
CA ILE A 320 -11.11 9.42 -25.13
C ILE A 320 -11.91 9.59 -23.84
N ALA A 321 -11.71 8.70 -22.88
CA ALA A 321 -12.23 8.85 -21.54
C ALA A 321 -11.20 9.56 -20.67
N ALA A 322 -11.63 10.57 -19.92
CA ALA A 322 -10.86 11.12 -18.81
C ALA A 322 -11.43 10.56 -17.52
N VAL A 323 -10.56 9.93 -16.73
CA VAL A 323 -10.87 9.41 -15.41
C VAL A 323 -10.16 10.31 -14.40
N GLN A 324 -10.91 11.06 -13.60
CA GLN A 324 -10.32 11.86 -12.55
C GLN A 324 -9.89 10.93 -11.40
N TYR A 325 -8.65 11.09 -10.96
CA TYR A 325 -8.07 10.34 -9.85
C TYR A 325 -7.53 11.30 -8.80
N ARG A 326 -7.74 10.96 -7.52
CA ARG A 326 -7.13 11.68 -6.41
C ARG A 326 -6.17 10.75 -5.70
N MET A 327 -4.92 11.17 -5.58
CA MET A 327 -3.91 10.48 -4.77
C MET A 327 -4.05 10.92 -3.32
N ASN A 328 -3.88 9.97 -2.39
CA ASN A 328 -3.79 10.29 -0.98
C ASN A 328 -2.35 10.67 -0.65
N ASP A 329 -2.17 11.77 0.09
CA ASP A 329 -0.85 12.16 0.60
C ASP A 329 -0.42 11.29 1.81
N GLU A 330 -1.37 10.55 2.41
CA GLU A 330 -1.16 9.71 3.58
C GLU A 330 -0.85 8.25 3.19
N LEU A 331 0.45 7.90 3.20
CA LEU A 331 0.97 6.54 2.93
C LEU A 331 0.45 5.46 3.90
N LEU A 332 0.00 5.86 5.09
CA LEU A 332 -0.42 4.97 6.17
C LEU A 332 -1.68 4.17 5.82
N VAL A 333 -2.62 4.79 5.10
CA VAL A 333 -3.86 4.13 4.67
C VAL A 333 -3.59 3.05 3.62
N ASP A 334 -2.64 3.32 2.72
CA ASP A 334 -2.22 2.35 1.70
C ASP A 334 -1.45 1.18 2.35
N MET A 335 -0.65 1.45 3.39
CA MET A 335 0.00 0.41 4.20
C MET A 335 -1.03 -0.46 4.95
N LEU A 336 -1.99 0.15 5.65
CA LEU A 336 -3.04 -0.59 6.36
C LEU A 336 -3.90 -1.43 5.41
N GLY A 337 -4.19 -0.92 4.21
CA GLY A 337 -4.87 -1.68 3.16
C GLY A 337 -4.10 -2.92 2.71
N SER A 338 -2.77 -2.89 2.71
CA SER A 338 -1.93 -4.07 2.43
C SER A 338 -1.98 -5.13 3.54
N GLN A 339 -2.27 -4.73 4.78
CA GLN A 339 -2.38 -5.64 5.92
C GLN A 339 -3.77 -6.28 6.07
N LEU A 340 -4.81 -5.65 5.52
CA LEU A 340 -6.20 -6.14 5.61
C LEU A 340 -6.58 -7.16 4.53
N ASN A 341 -5.75 -7.32 3.50
CA ASN A 341 -6.04 -8.26 2.42
C ASN A 341 -5.54 -9.67 2.78
N GLU A 342 -6.51 -10.49 3.21
CA GLU A 342 -6.54 -11.95 3.40
C GLU A 342 -6.85 -12.39 4.84
N ALA A 343 -8.06 -12.07 5.33
CA ALA A 343 -8.68 -12.93 6.36
C ALA A 343 -10.22 -12.97 6.29
N HIS A 344 -10.92 -11.87 6.00
CA HIS A 344 -12.38 -11.88 6.01
C HIS A 344 -13.01 -10.89 5.01
N LEU A 345 -13.19 -11.30 3.76
CA LEU A 345 -14.20 -10.69 2.89
C LEU A 345 -15.33 -11.70 2.71
N THR A 346 -16.51 -11.37 3.23
CA THR A 346 -17.70 -12.18 2.99
C THR A 346 -18.17 -11.99 1.54
N PRO A 347 -18.82 -12.99 0.91
CA PRO A 347 -19.24 -12.92 -0.49
C PRO A 347 -20.26 -11.82 -0.82
N ILE A 348 -20.77 -11.09 0.19
CA ILE A 348 -21.88 -10.14 0.06
C ILE A 348 -21.39 -8.77 -0.46
N GLU A 349 -20.10 -8.46 -0.37
CA GLU A 349 -19.55 -7.15 -0.77
C GLU A 349 -19.19 -7.05 -2.28
N LEU A 350 -19.48 -8.09 -3.07
CA LEU A 350 -19.16 -8.14 -4.50
C LEU A 350 -20.23 -7.54 -5.43
N ASP A 351 -21.40 -7.12 -4.92
CA ASP A 351 -22.55 -6.74 -5.76
C ASP A 351 -22.98 -5.26 -5.72
N HIS A 352 -22.29 -4.37 -4.98
CA HIS A 352 -22.64 -2.93 -5.02
C HIS A 352 -21.95 -2.20 -6.18
N ILE A 353 -22.55 -2.35 -7.36
CA ILE A 353 -22.35 -1.41 -8.48
C ILE A 353 -23.09 -0.11 -8.13
N ASN A 354 -22.33 0.98 -7.91
CA ASN A 354 -22.81 2.38 -8.02
C ASN A 354 -23.85 2.93 -7.01
N GLU A 355 -23.80 2.60 -5.72
CA GLU A 355 -24.67 3.29 -4.75
C GLU A 355 -24.16 4.67 -4.28
N GLU A 356 -22.86 4.98 -4.42
CA GLU A 356 -22.26 6.26 -3.99
C GLU A 356 -22.74 7.45 -4.87
N GLU A 357 -23.17 7.21 -6.12
CA GLU A 357 -23.71 8.23 -7.05
C GLU A 357 -25.08 8.78 -6.59
N SER A 358 -25.86 7.98 -5.86
CA SER A 358 -27.16 8.39 -5.32
C SER A 358 -27.03 9.34 -4.11
N LEU A 359 -25.96 9.16 -3.32
CA LEU A 359 -25.60 10.02 -2.20
C LEU A 359 -25.05 11.37 -2.68
N GLU A 360 -24.27 11.39 -3.77
CA GLU A 360 -23.74 12.63 -4.35
C GLU A 360 -24.81 13.49 -5.03
N ALA A 361 -25.86 12.86 -5.59
CA ALA A 361 -27.01 13.57 -6.16
C ALA A 361 -27.83 14.31 -5.09
N ALA A 362 -27.88 13.80 -3.85
CA ALA A 362 -28.60 14.44 -2.74
C ALA A 362 -27.89 15.70 -2.18
N ILE A 363 -26.60 15.90 -2.50
CA ILE A 363 -25.79 16.99 -1.93
C ILE A 363 -25.73 18.21 -2.88
N LYS A 364 -26.21 18.11 -4.13
CA LYS A 364 -26.26 19.24 -5.07
C LYS A 364 -27.61 19.96 -5.08
N PHE A 365 -27.97 20.62 -3.97
CA PHE A 365 -28.94 21.72 -4.01
C PHE A 365 -28.73 22.73 -2.87
N ALA A 366 -27.83 23.70 -3.09
CA ALA A 366 -27.92 25.04 -2.49
C ALA A 366 -26.96 25.99 -3.23
N GLY A 367 -27.44 26.58 -4.33
CA GLY A 367 -26.81 27.78 -4.86
C GLY A 367 -27.20 28.99 -4.01
N SER A 368 -26.22 29.73 -3.50
CA SER A 368 -26.03 31.15 -3.85
C SER A 368 -24.79 31.75 -3.17
N SER A 369 -23.95 32.39 -3.98
CA SER A 369 -23.15 33.60 -3.76
C SER A 369 -22.68 33.96 -2.34
N ARG A 370 -21.35 33.94 -2.12
CA ARG A 370 -20.48 35.12 -1.89
C ARG A 370 -19.04 34.71 -1.51
N ALA A 371 -18.06 35.29 -2.18
CA ALA A 371 -16.70 35.48 -1.64
C ALA A 371 -16.63 36.85 -0.91
N PRO A 372 -15.55 37.29 -0.24
CA PRO A 372 -14.26 36.64 0.10
C PRO A 372 -13.83 36.85 1.59
N ASN A 373 -12.73 36.22 2.05
CA ASN A 373 -11.54 36.89 2.64
C ASN A 373 -10.71 36.08 3.67
N LEU A 374 -9.40 36.08 3.42
CA LEU A 374 -8.25 36.25 4.34
C LEU A 374 -8.00 35.25 5.48
N LEU A 375 -6.96 34.44 5.25
CA LEU A 375 -5.84 34.12 6.14
C LEU A 375 -5.90 34.73 7.55
N LYS A 376 -6.10 33.87 8.56
CA LYS A 376 -5.48 34.05 9.89
C LYS A 376 -4.89 32.73 10.39
N LYS A 377 -3.58 32.78 10.62
CA LYS A 377 -2.79 31.83 11.40
C LYS A 377 -3.51 31.47 12.70
N PHE A 378 -3.73 30.20 12.97
CA PHE A 378 -4.05 29.72 14.32
C PHE A 378 -2.81 29.11 14.96
N LYS A 379 -2.46 29.70 16.11
CA LYS A 379 -1.47 29.20 17.06
C LYS A 379 -2.04 27.95 17.73
N MET A 380 -1.25 26.90 17.86
CA MET A 380 -1.52 25.82 18.81
C MET A 380 -1.59 26.41 20.22
N SER A 381 -2.74 26.28 20.87
CA SER A 381 -2.89 26.42 22.31
C SER A 381 -3.16 25.03 22.88
N TYR A 382 -2.24 24.54 23.71
CA TYR A 382 -2.56 23.51 24.70
C TYR A 382 -3.69 24.05 25.58
N GLN A 383 -4.86 23.43 25.53
CA GLN A 383 -5.91 23.58 26.53
C GLN A 383 -6.19 22.21 27.12
N LEU A 384 -5.99 22.12 28.44
CA LEU A 384 -6.52 21.06 29.29
C LEU A 384 -7.99 20.84 28.99
N LEU A 385 -8.39 19.56 28.91
CA LEU A 385 -9.78 19.12 28.96
C LEU A 385 -10.47 19.75 30.19
N ALA A 386 -11.31 20.75 29.94
CA ALA A 386 -12.24 21.29 30.92
C ALA A 386 -13.66 21.18 30.35
N SER A 387 -14.47 20.41 31.06
CA SER A 387 -15.94 20.29 31.01
C SER A 387 -16.57 19.98 29.64
N LEU A 388 -16.85 18.70 29.41
CA LEU A 388 -17.97 18.30 28.55
C LEU A 388 -19.29 18.66 29.25
N PRO A 389 -20.29 19.24 28.55
CA PRO A 389 -21.61 19.46 29.13
C PRO A 389 -22.35 18.12 29.31
N PRO A 390 -23.26 18.02 30.31
CA PRO A 390 -24.02 16.79 30.53
C PRO A 390 -24.94 16.51 29.33
N SER A 391 -24.97 15.24 28.92
CA SER A 391 -25.78 14.77 27.80
C SER A 391 -27.27 14.85 28.14
N ASP A 392 -27.97 15.86 27.64
CA ASP A 392 -29.43 15.85 27.62
C ASP A 392 -29.87 14.85 26.55
N GLY A 393 -30.47 13.73 26.98
CA GLY A 393 -30.88 12.58 26.18
C GLY A 393 -32.03 12.83 25.18
N LYS A 394 -32.03 13.97 24.48
CA LYS A 394 -33.03 14.36 23.48
C LYS A 394 -32.42 15.22 22.37
N THR A 395 -31.44 14.68 21.66
CA THR A 395 -31.15 14.91 20.22
C THR A 395 -29.75 14.38 19.94
N VAL A 396 -29.65 13.24 19.24
CA VAL A 396 -28.39 12.90 18.57
C VAL A 396 -28.26 13.89 17.41
N ALA A 397 -27.37 14.87 17.55
CA ALA A 397 -27.04 15.74 16.44
C ALA A 397 -26.42 14.88 15.35
N PHE A 398 -26.90 15.01 14.11
CA PHE A 398 -26.24 14.41 12.96
C PHE A 398 -24.84 15.04 12.86
N GLU A 399 -23.83 14.32 13.30
CA GLU A 399 -22.45 14.77 13.25
C GLU A 399 -21.99 14.81 11.79
N SER A 400 -21.29 15.88 11.43
CA SER A 400 -20.70 16.04 10.11
C SER A 400 -19.81 14.82 9.79
N PRO A 401 -19.83 14.29 8.55
CA PRO A 401 -18.93 13.22 8.12
C PRO A 401 -17.45 13.55 8.34
N GLU A 402 -17.10 14.82 8.46
CA GLU A 402 -15.74 15.31 8.69
C GLU A 402 -15.31 15.12 10.14
N ILE A 403 -16.23 15.26 11.10
CA ILE A 403 -15.97 15.04 12.53
C ILE A 403 -15.87 13.54 12.79
N SER A 404 -16.78 12.75 12.23
CA SER A 404 -16.73 11.29 12.34
C SER A 404 -15.51 10.69 11.64
N LYS A 405 -15.05 11.28 10.52
CA LYS A 405 -13.75 10.93 9.91
C LYS A 405 -12.56 11.36 10.75
N HIS A 406 -12.62 12.51 11.40
CA HIS A 406 -11.57 12.95 12.31
C HIS A 406 -11.48 12.03 13.52
N GLU A 407 -12.61 11.66 14.13
CA GLU A 407 -12.67 10.71 15.23
C GLU A 407 -12.25 9.32 14.79
N LEU A 408 -12.69 8.84 13.63
CA LEU A 408 -12.21 7.58 13.07
C LEU A 408 -10.71 7.62 12.79
N ASN A 409 -10.18 8.74 12.29
CA ASN A 409 -8.75 8.92 12.09
C ASN A 409 -7.99 9.03 13.41
N GLU A 410 -8.54 9.63 14.45
CA GLU A 410 -7.97 9.65 15.80
C GLU A 410 -8.01 8.27 16.45
N VAL A 411 -9.08 7.50 16.24
CA VAL A 411 -9.18 6.09 16.63
C VAL A 411 -8.16 5.28 15.85
N ILE A 412 -8.05 5.43 14.53
CA ILE A 412 -7.01 4.76 13.72
C ILE A 412 -5.60 5.15 14.21
N LYS A 413 -5.35 6.41 14.56
CA LYS A 413 -4.07 6.85 15.17
C LYS A 413 -3.82 6.24 16.54
N GLN A 414 -4.86 6.02 17.34
CA GLN A 414 -4.75 5.30 18.63
C GLN A 414 -4.51 3.80 18.45
N HIS A 415 -4.78 3.23 17.27
CA HIS A 415 -4.63 1.80 16.95
C HIS A 415 -3.40 1.50 16.07
N VAL A 416 -2.60 2.52 15.73
CA VAL A 416 -1.33 2.37 15.02
C VAL A 416 -0.23 2.90 15.91
N ASP A 417 0.46 2.01 16.62
CA ASP A 417 1.73 2.35 17.24
C ASP A 417 2.75 2.58 16.13
N GLY A 418 3.24 3.80 16.00
CA GLY A 418 4.25 4.16 15.02
C GLY A 418 4.77 5.55 15.31
N GLU A 419 6.10 5.71 15.37
CA GLU A 419 6.72 7.02 15.53
C GLU A 419 6.48 7.86 14.25
N ILE A 420 5.58 8.85 14.34
CA ILE A 420 5.38 9.82 13.26
C ILE A 420 6.53 10.83 13.31
N ILE A 421 7.59 10.57 12.57
CA ILE A 421 8.65 11.56 12.36
C ILE A 421 8.17 12.56 11.30
N GLN A 422 7.85 13.79 11.71
CA GLN A 422 7.65 14.90 10.77
C GLN A 422 9.00 15.24 10.10
N VAL A 423 9.22 14.73 8.89
CA VAL A 423 10.39 15.10 8.09
C VAL A 423 10.03 16.31 7.24
N THR A 424 10.78 17.40 7.42
CA THR A 424 10.59 18.69 6.72
C THR A 424 11.03 18.67 5.25
N ASN A 425 11.72 17.61 4.81
CA ASN A 425 12.09 17.36 3.43
C ASN A 425 11.40 16.06 2.97
N GLY A 426 10.49 16.16 2.01
CA GLY A 426 9.56 15.08 1.66
C GLY A 426 10.23 13.75 1.32
N LEU A 427 9.57 12.66 1.71
CA LEU A 427 9.60 11.28 1.18
C LEU A 427 10.96 10.60 0.87
N GLU A 428 12.12 11.24 1.01
CA GLU A 428 13.42 10.67 0.59
C GLU A 428 14.02 9.69 1.61
N ASP A 429 13.54 9.66 2.86
CA ASP A 429 14.15 8.85 3.93
C ASP A 429 13.17 7.95 4.71
N VAL A 430 11.94 7.72 4.23
CA VAL A 430 10.99 6.85 4.94
C VAL A 430 11.28 5.37 4.64
N ASN A 431 12.29 4.81 5.31
CA ASN A 431 12.40 3.36 5.47
C ASN A 431 11.34 2.92 6.49
N ILE A 432 10.22 2.40 5.99
CA ILE A 432 9.19 1.81 6.84
C ILE A 432 9.69 0.44 7.29
N THR A 433 10.34 0.39 8.45
CA THR A 433 10.61 -0.86 9.16
C THR A 433 9.34 -1.26 9.91
N LEU A 434 8.81 -2.45 9.61
CA LEU A 434 7.78 -3.06 10.45
C LEU A 434 8.34 -3.15 11.87
N MET A 435 7.71 -2.36 12.76
CA MET A 435 7.79 -2.30 14.22
C MET A 435 9.03 -2.97 14.83
N THR A 436 9.99 -2.16 15.26
CA THR A 436 11.05 -2.59 16.18
C THR A 436 10.48 -2.60 17.58
N ASN A 437 10.28 -3.77 18.18
CA ASN A 437 10.01 -3.86 19.62
C ASN A 437 11.22 -3.29 20.38
N TYR A 438 10.97 -2.50 21.42
CA TYR A 438 12.01 -1.88 22.27
C TYR A 438 12.96 -2.92 22.91
N PHE A 439 12.48 -4.17 23.09
CA PHE A 439 13.23 -5.29 23.67
C PHE A 439 13.94 -6.19 22.65
N ASP A 440 14.01 -5.81 21.36
CA ASP A 440 14.66 -6.61 20.31
C ASP A 440 15.91 -5.89 19.74
N GLU A 441 17.06 -6.57 19.77
CA GLU A 441 18.30 -6.14 19.09
C GLU A 441 18.30 -6.48 17.59
N GLY A 442 17.28 -7.17 17.10
CA GLY A 442 17.09 -7.59 15.72
C GLY A 442 17.88 -8.84 15.35
N PRO A 443 17.73 -9.34 14.10
CA PRO A 443 18.43 -10.54 13.66
C PRO A 443 19.94 -10.28 13.61
N GLN A 444 20.70 -10.95 14.49
CA GLN A 444 22.17 -10.91 14.49
C GLN A 444 22.78 -11.52 13.20
N ASN A 445 22.02 -12.38 12.52
CA ASN A 445 22.46 -13.02 11.28
C ASN A 445 22.08 -12.19 10.05
N LEU A 446 23.09 -11.76 9.29
CA LEU A 446 22.96 -10.97 8.07
C LEU A 446 22.06 -11.65 7.00
N ALA A 447 22.05 -12.98 6.94
CA ALA A 447 21.20 -13.72 6.01
C ALA A 447 19.71 -13.65 6.40
N VAL A 448 19.41 -13.77 7.69
CA VAL A 448 18.03 -13.62 8.21
C VAL A 448 17.56 -12.18 8.00
N GLN A 449 18.42 -11.19 8.27
CA GLN A 449 18.12 -9.80 8.01
C GLN A 449 17.85 -9.52 6.53
N ALA A 450 18.62 -10.13 5.63
CA ALA A 450 18.40 -10.01 4.19
C ALA A 450 17.07 -10.64 3.75
N ILE A 451 16.69 -11.80 4.30
CA ILE A 451 15.41 -12.46 4.02
C ILE A 451 14.24 -11.62 4.55
N VAL A 452 14.33 -11.14 5.79
CA VAL A 452 13.31 -10.24 6.37
C VAL A 452 13.16 -8.99 5.51
N ARG A 453 14.26 -8.31 5.16
CA ARG A 453 14.23 -7.14 4.27
C ARG A 453 13.68 -7.48 2.89
N GLN A 454 13.95 -8.67 2.37
CA GLN A 454 13.43 -9.10 1.07
C GLN A 454 11.93 -9.37 1.15
N LEU A 455 11.43 -9.93 2.25
CA LEU A 455 10.01 -10.16 2.48
C LEU A 455 9.25 -8.85 2.73
N GLU A 456 9.83 -7.92 3.49
CA GLU A 456 9.34 -6.55 3.69
C GLU A 456 9.29 -5.81 2.35
N ARG A 457 10.38 -5.83 1.56
CA ARG A 457 10.40 -5.34 0.17
C ARG A 457 9.49 -6.12 -0.75
N SER A 458 9.08 -7.33 -0.37
CA SER A 458 8.12 -8.14 -1.14
C SER A 458 6.67 -7.70 -0.91
N GLY A 459 6.42 -6.82 0.08
CA GLY A 459 5.08 -6.39 0.50
C GLY A 459 4.35 -7.44 1.35
N ALA A 460 5.08 -8.42 1.89
CA ALA A 460 4.50 -9.46 2.73
C ALA A 460 4.00 -8.83 4.04
N GLY A 461 2.77 -9.16 4.42
CA GLY A 461 2.21 -8.76 5.72
C GLY A 461 2.97 -9.42 6.87
N GLU A 462 2.85 -8.87 8.07
CA GLU A 462 3.51 -9.37 9.28
C GLU A 462 3.19 -10.85 9.55
N GLN A 463 1.92 -11.24 9.36
CA GLN A 463 1.48 -12.62 9.49
C GLN A 463 2.15 -13.56 8.47
N GLU A 464 2.33 -13.11 7.22
CA GLU A 464 2.98 -13.92 6.17
C GLU A 464 4.50 -14.05 6.43
N ILE A 465 5.12 -12.97 6.91
CA ILE A 465 6.54 -12.95 7.30
C ILE A 465 6.77 -13.90 8.47
N THR A 466 5.98 -13.77 9.54
CA THR A 466 6.07 -14.63 10.73
C THR A 466 5.82 -16.08 10.37
N GLU A 467 4.81 -16.39 9.55
CA GLU A 467 4.51 -17.77 9.17
C GLU A 467 5.67 -18.41 8.41
N LYS A 468 6.27 -17.72 7.44
CA LYS A 468 7.42 -18.22 6.68
C LYS A 468 8.66 -18.38 7.56
N LEU A 469 8.98 -17.37 8.39
CA LEU A 469 10.17 -17.37 9.23
C LEU A 469 10.08 -18.38 10.37
N LEU A 470 8.98 -18.38 11.14
CA LEU A 470 8.79 -19.31 12.24
C LEU A 470 8.74 -20.76 11.75
N THR A 471 8.11 -21.03 10.60
CA THR A 471 8.16 -22.36 9.98
C THR A 471 9.59 -22.82 9.69
N LEU A 472 10.43 -21.91 9.16
CA LEU A 472 11.83 -22.21 8.90
C LEU A 472 12.62 -22.42 10.20
N PHE A 473 12.46 -21.53 11.18
CA PHE A 473 13.23 -21.58 12.43
C PHE A 473 12.88 -22.79 13.29
N ILE A 474 11.60 -23.16 13.37
CA ILE A 474 11.14 -24.37 14.06
C ILE A 474 11.70 -25.63 13.38
N LYS A 475 11.72 -25.69 12.05
CA LYS A 475 12.35 -26.81 11.32
C LYS A 475 13.86 -26.90 11.57
N THR A 476 14.54 -25.76 11.68
CA THR A 476 15.98 -25.71 11.97
C THR A 476 16.33 -25.82 13.44
N ARG A 477 15.33 -25.93 14.34
CA ARG A 477 15.47 -25.98 15.80
C ARG A 477 16.30 -24.83 16.40
N ASN A 478 16.17 -23.62 15.86
CA ASN A 478 16.89 -22.46 16.37
C ASN A 478 16.01 -21.63 17.33
N THR A 479 16.22 -21.79 18.64
CA THR A 479 15.43 -21.13 19.70
C THR A 479 15.61 -19.62 19.73
N GLU A 480 16.82 -19.12 19.50
CA GLU A 480 17.14 -17.67 19.53
C GLU A 480 16.40 -16.91 18.42
N ASN A 481 16.36 -17.46 17.21
CA ASN A 481 15.66 -16.83 16.09
C ASN A 481 14.13 -16.92 16.23
N ILE A 482 13.60 -17.97 16.87
CA ILE A 482 12.17 -18.04 17.21
C ILE A 482 11.84 -16.97 18.25
N LEU A 483 12.65 -16.86 19.30
CA LEU A 483 12.49 -15.84 20.33
C LEU A 483 12.50 -14.43 19.75
N MET A 484 13.45 -14.15 18.84
CA MET A 484 13.49 -12.88 18.09
C MET A 484 12.21 -12.64 17.29
N CYS A 485 11.73 -13.62 16.52
CA CYS A 485 10.48 -13.44 15.76
C CYS A 485 9.27 -13.20 16.65
N VAL A 486 9.15 -13.95 17.75
CA VAL A 486 8.06 -13.79 18.71
C VAL A 486 8.16 -12.45 19.46
N ARG A 487 9.38 -11.94 19.69
CA ARG A 487 9.62 -10.60 20.27
C ARG A 487 9.31 -9.47 19.31
N ARG A 488 9.71 -9.61 18.06
CA ARG A 488 9.65 -8.55 17.05
C ARG A 488 8.24 -8.31 16.52
N TYR A 489 7.48 -9.37 16.30
CA TYR A 489 6.20 -9.30 15.59
C TYR A 489 5.02 -9.38 16.56
N THR A 490 4.05 -8.47 16.41
CA THR A 490 2.82 -8.40 17.21
C THR A 490 1.69 -9.23 16.60
N ASN A 491 1.59 -9.28 15.27
CA ASN A 491 0.56 -10.03 14.57
C ASN A 491 1.05 -11.42 14.13
N ILE A 492 1.05 -12.37 15.07
CA ILE A 492 1.39 -13.78 14.83
C ILE A 492 0.11 -14.59 14.72
N SER A 493 -0.02 -15.42 13.66
CA SER A 493 -1.19 -16.29 13.52
C SER A 493 -1.33 -17.29 14.66
N GLU A 494 -2.57 -17.58 15.07
CA GLU A 494 -2.86 -18.50 16.18
C GLU A 494 -2.36 -19.93 15.90
N HIS A 495 -2.36 -20.33 14.62
CA HIS A 495 -1.75 -21.58 14.19
C HIS A 495 -0.25 -21.62 14.51
N MET A 496 0.47 -20.54 14.23
CA MET A 496 1.91 -20.46 14.47
C MET A 496 2.24 -20.29 15.95
N LEU A 497 1.43 -19.54 16.70
CA LEU A 497 1.54 -19.46 18.16
C LEU A 497 1.40 -20.85 18.82
N ALA A 498 0.41 -21.65 18.42
CA ALA A 498 0.27 -23.02 18.90
C ALA A 498 1.48 -23.91 18.53
N TRP A 499 2.11 -23.65 17.39
CA TRP A 499 3.33 -24.34 16.94
C TRP A 499 4.55 -23.95 17.79
N CYS A 500 4.73 -22.66 18.05
CA CYS A 500 5.74 -22.12 18.96
C CYS A 500 5.55 -22.64 20.39
N LEU A 501 4.30 -22.69 20.88
CA LEU A 501 3.97 -23.20 22.21
C LEU A 501 4.34 -24.68 22.36
N ARG A 502 3.95 -25.52 21.38
CA ARG A 502 4.34 -26.93 21.37
C ARG A 502 5.86 -27.08 21.34
N TYR A 503 6.54 -26.33 20.47
CA TYR A 503 7.99 -26.37 20.36
C TYR A 503 8.69 -25.93 21.66
N ALA A 504 8.18 -24.92 22.35
CA ALA A 504 8.70 -24.50 23.65
C ALA A 504 8.54 -25.61 24.70
N LEU A 505 7.40 -26.29 24.75
CA LEU A 505 7.13 -27.37 25.70
C LEU A 505 7.95 -28.64 25.43
N ASP A 506 8.15 -28.97 24.15
CA ASP A 506 8.96 -30.12 23.72
C ASP A 506 10.46 -29.93 24.08
N ASN A 507 10.99 -28.71 23.95
CA ASN A 507 12.43 -28.44 24.20
C ASN A 507 12.77 -28.12 25.66
N THR A 508 11.78 -27.73 26.46
CA THR A 508 11.98 -27.43 27.89
C THR A 508 11.91 -28.69 28.75
N SER A 509 11.75 -29.89 28.15
CA SER A 509 11.70 -31.16 28.88
C SER A 509 13.01 -31.96 28.74
N THR A 510 13.59 -32.27 29.88
CA THR A 510 14.75 -33.11 30.13
C THR A 510 14.84 -34.34 29.23
N ALA A 511 15.78 -34.34 28.30
CA ALA A 511 16.34 -35.56 27.76
C ALA A 511 17.32 -36.18 28.78
N LEU A 512 16.79 -36.74 29.87
CA LEU A 512 17.40 -37.96 30.42
C LEU A 512 17.04 -39.08 29.44
N THR A 513 17.76 -39.10 28.33
CA THR A 513 17.82 -40.29 27.50
C THR A 513 18.57 -41.35 28.32
N ASN A 514 17.96 -42.53 28.48
CA ASN A 514 18.57 -43.68 29.10
C ASN A 514 19.92 -43.96 28.40
N GLY A 515 21.05 -43.55 28.99
CA GLY A 515 22.32 -43.63 28.28
C GLY A 515 23.60 -43.27 29.05
N ASP A 516 23.61 -42.27 29.94
CA ASP A 516 24.86 -41.85 30.60
C ASP A 516 24.78 -41.94 32.12
N ALA A 517 25.60 -42.84 32.67
CA ALA A 517 25.85 -43.03 34.09
C ALA A 517 27.08 -42.22 34.51
N MET A 518 27.03 -41.69 35.75
CA MET A 518 28.12 -41.07 36.54
C MET A 518 28.59 -39.70 36.02
N GLU A 519 28.72 -38.63 36.81
CA GLU A 519 29.07 -38.46 38.21
C GLU A 519 28.58 -37.08 38.74
N THR A 520 28.34 -37.04 40.05
CA THR A 520 28.19 -35.91 41.00
C THR A 520 28.60 -34.48 40.57
N ASP A 521 27.75 -33.49 40.83
CA ASP A 521 27.88 -32.63 42.02
C ASP A 521 26.74 -31.60 42.17
N ASP A 522 26.35 -31.37 43.42
CA ASP A 522 25.37 -30.38 43.86
C ASP A 522 25.70 -28.98 43.33
N THR A 523 24.87 -28.46 42.43
CA THR A 523 24.73 -27.02 42.22
C THR A 523 23.26 -26.67 42.15
N GLU A 524 22.91 -25.64 42.92
CA GLU A 524 21.59 -25.03 43.10
C GLU A 524 20.73 -25.07 41.83
N LYS A 525 19.52 -25.64 41.95
CA LYS A 525 18.49 -25.58 40.92
C LYS A 525 18.12 -24.11 40.66
N LYS A 526 18.82 -23.46 39.73
CA LYS A 526 18.32 -22.25 39.08
C LYS A 526 16.98 -22.60 38.43
N PRO A 527 15.94 -21.75 38.52
CA PRO A 527 14.70 -21.99 37.80
C PRO A 527 15.04 -22.13 36.32
N VAL A 528 14.54 -23.20 35.70
CA VAL A 528 14.71 -23.47 34.28
C VAL A 528 14.24 -22.23 33.53
N ASN A 529 15.14 -21.60 32.76
CA ASN A 529 14.82 -20.41 31.97
C ASN A 529 13.81 -20.79 30.87
N ASP A 530 12.53 -20.76 31.20
CA ASP A 530 11.39 -20.89 30.30
C ASP A 530 11.18 -19.59 29.49
N GLU A 531 12.27 -18.93 29.07
CA GLU A 531 12.27 -17.61 28.40
C GLU A 531 11.44 -17.62 27.12
N LEU A 532 11.57 -18.69 26.31
CA LEU A 532 10.78 -18.86 25.10
C LEU A 532 9.29 -19.12 25.40
N LEU A 533 8.99 -19.88 26.45
CA LEU A 533 7.61 -20.16 26.85
C LEU A 533 6.94 -18.87 27.34
N ASN A 534 7.64 -18.08 28.17
CA ASN A 534 7.18 -16.78 28.63
C ASN A 534 6.97 -15.80 27.48
N ALA A 535 7.88 -15.76 26.51
CA ALA A 535 7.74 -14.89 25.35
C ALA A 535 6.51 -15.26 24.49
N VAL A 536 6.19 -16.55 24.35
CA VAL A 536 4.97 -16.99 23.64
C VAL A 536 3.72 -16.70 24.45
N LEU A 537 3.76 -16.91 25.77
CA LEU A 537 2.62 -16.62 26.65
C LEU A 537 2.31 -15.11 26.72
N ALA A 538 3.31 -14.25 26.52
CA ALA A 538 3.16 -12.80 26.42
C ALA A 538 2.48 -12.32 25.12
N CYS A 539 2.28 -13.18 24.11
CA CYS A 539 1.57 -12.80 22.89
C CYS A 539 0.05 -12.70 23.10
N SER A 540 -0.58 -11.74 22.43
CA SER A 540 -2.04 -11.65 22.32
C SER A 540 -2.56 -12.67 21.30
N PHE A 541 -3.79 -13.17 21.52
CA PHE A 541 -4.43 -14.15 20.62
C PHE A 541 -5.95 -14.05 20.69
N ASN A 542 -6.64 -14.50 19.63
CA ASN A 542 -8.08 -14.69 19.65
C ASN A 542 -8.42 -16.04 20.28
N SER A 543 -9.15 -16.03 21.42
CA SER A 543 -9.53 -17.22 22.17
C SER A 543 -10.29 -18.25 21.32
N THR A 544 -11.20 -17.82 20.45
CA THR A 544 -12.00 -18.72 19.62
C THR A 544 -11.20 -19.38 18.49
N ALA A 545 -10.23 -18.66 17.92
CA ALA A 545 -9.42 -19.15 16.81
C ALA A 545 -8.34 -20.12 17.28
N ILE A 546 -7.71 -19.86 18.44
CA ILE A 546 -6.60 -20.67 18.95
C ILE A 546 -7.05 -22.05 19.45
N GLU A 547 -8.28 -22.19 19.97
CA GLU A 547 -8.81 -23.42 20.56
C GLU A 547 -8.67 -24.64 19.65
N LYS A 548 -9.02 -24.49 18.36
CA LYS A 548 -8.93 -25.56 17.37
C LYS A 548 -7.48 -26.01 17.17
N HIS A 549 -6.54 -25.06 17.17
CA HIS A 549 -5.13 -25.32 16.97
C HIS A 549 -4.48 -25.94 18.20
N LEU A 550 -4.83 -25.50 19.41
CA LEU A 550 -4.38 -26.11 20.67
C LEU A 550 -4.82 -27.57 20.75
N LYS A 551 -6.10 -27.86 20.48
CA LYS A 551 -6.65 -29.23 20.52
C LYS A 551 -5.98 -30.19 19.53
N GLN A 552 -5.50 -29.69 18.39
CA GLN A 552 -4.82 -30.51 17.38
C GLN A 552 -3.35 -30.78 17.72
N ARG A 553 -2.72 -29.92 18.52
CA ARG A 553 -1.25 -29.87 18.66
C ARG A 553 -0.74 -30.21 20.04
N LEU A 554 -1.50 -29.96 21.10
CA LEU A 554 -1.10 -30.26 22.46
C LEU A 554 -1.55 -31.67 22.88
N GLU A 555 -0.75 -32.29 23.72
CA GLU A 555 -1.03 -33.60 24.33
C GLU A 555 -1.28 -33.38 25.83
N MET A 556 -1.84 -34.37 26.52
CA MET A 556 -2.21 -34.21 27.94
C MET A 556 -1.01 -33.84 28.82
N SER A 557 0.17 -34.39 28.55
CA SER A 557 1.43 -34.04 29.24
C SER A 557 1.78 -32.56 29.09
N HIS A 558 1.61 -32.00 27.89
CA HIS A 558 1.83 -30.59 27.59
C HIS A 558 0.83 -29.70 28.31
N VAL A 559 -0.45 -30.11 28.36
CA VAL A 559 -1.51 -29.37 29.05
C VAL A 559 -1.26 -29.32 30.55
N LEU A 560 -0.91 -30.45 31.18
CA LEU A 560 -0.61 -30.50 32.62
C LEU A 560 0.57 -29.61 32.97
N ARG A 561 1.65 -29.64 32.17
CA ARG A 561 2.80 -28.75 32.35
C ARG A 561 2.42 -27.28 32.23
N LEU A 562 1.62 -26.91 31.22
CA LEU A 562 1.14 -25.54 31.04
C LEU A 562 0.27 -25.10 32.22
N LEU A 563 -0.61 -25.96 32.73
CA LEU A 563 -1.46 -25.64 33.89
C LEU A 563 -0.65 -25.35 35.15
N CYS A 564 0.42 -26.13 35.40
CA CYS A 564 1.36 -25.86 36.49
C CYS A 564 2.12 -24.55 36.29
N HIS A 565 2.65 -24.33 35.09
CA HIS A 565 3.42 -23.13 34.77
C HIS A 565 2.57 -21.85 34.84
N LEU A 566 1.34 -21.88 34.33
CA LEU A 566 0.38 -20.78 34.44
C LEU A 566 -0.02 -20.50 35.88
N TYR A 567 -0.09 -21.52 36.74
CA TYR A 567 -0.39 -21.34 38.16
C TYR A 567 0.74 -20.59 38.87
N VAL A 568 1.99 -20.94 38.57
CA VAL A 568 3.17 -20.21 39.07
C VAL A 568 3.15 -18.76 38.59
N LEU A 569 2.87 -18.52 37.30
CA LEU A 569 2.75 -17.16 36.76
C LEU A 569 1.64 -16.33 37.42
N ALA A 570 0.54 -16.96 37.83
CA ALA A 570 -0.58 -16.28 38.49
C ALA A 570 -0.38 -16.05 40.00
N THR A 571 0.58 -16.74 40.64
CA THR A 571 0.78 -16.71 42.10
C THR A 571 2.08 -16.07 42.56
N ASP A 572 3.15 -16.13 41.76
CA ASP A 572 4.44 -15.55 42.13
C ASP A 572 4.54 -14.08 41.67
N PRO A 573 4.58 -13.10 42.59
CA PRO A 573 4.68 -11.69 42.23
C PRO A 573 6.03 -11.31 41.61
N ASN A 574 7.05 -12.18 41.69
CA ASN A 574 8.38 -11.92 41.13
C ASN A 574 8.53 -12.38 39.68
N VAL A 575 7.58 -13.14 39.14
CA VAL A 575 7.62 -13.62 37.75
C VAL A 575 6.71 -12.74 36.90
N LEU A 576 7.31 -11.92 36.04
CA LEU A 576 6.58 -11.02 35.13
C LEU A 576 6.79 -11.45 33.69
N LEU A 577 5.70 -11.52 32.93
CA LEU A 577 5.78 -11.64 31.48
C LEU A 577 6.31 -10.33 30.89
N GLU A 578 7.01 -10.45 29.76
CA GLU A 578 7.53 -9.28 29.03
C GLU A 578 6.39 -8.35 28.63
N GLU A 579 6.53 -7.04 28.91
CA GLU A 579 5.56 -6.05 28.45
C GLU A 579 5.58 -5.97 26.92
N ARG A 580 4.41 -6.17 26.31
CA ARG A 580 4.20 -6.03 24.87
C ARG A 580 3.25 -4.89 24.56
N PRO A 581 3.42 -4.16 23.45
CA PRO A 581 2.44 -3.21 22.98
C PRO A 581 1.15 -3.98 22.65
N THR A 582 0.20 -3.93 23.58
CA THR A 582 -1.12 -4.53 23.44
C THR A 582 -2.15 -3.42 23.40
N GLN A 583 -3.26 -3.67 22.72
CA GLN A 583 -4.35 -2.70 22.48
C GLN A 583 -5.04 -2.19 23.76
N ASN A 584 -4.66 -2.66 24.95
CA ASN A 584 -5.25 -2.29 26.24
C ASN A 584 -4.23 -1.61 27.17
N ILE A 585 -3.86 -0.36 26.85
CA ILE A 585 -2.90 0.46 27.60
C ILE A 585 -3.56 1.11 28.84
N ALA A 586 -4.23 0.34 29.69
CA ALA A 586 -4.95 0.88 30.85
C ALA A 586 -4.61 0.24 32.20
N SER A 587 -3.57 -0.59 32.30
CA SER A 587 -3.23 -1.25 33.57
C SER A 587 -1.75 -1.10 33.94
N LEU A 588 -1.48 -0.48 35.09
CA LEU A 588 -0.16 -0.35 35.71
C LEU A 588 0.14 -1.62 36.55
N GLY A 589 1.25 -2.33 36.29
CA GLY A 589 1.79 -3.39 37.18
C GLY A 589 1.43 -4.84 36.82
N ASN A 590 1.69 -5.78 37.76
CA ASN A 590 1.59 -7.25 37.64
C ASN A 590 0.25 -7.79 37.08
N SER A 591 -0.80 -6.97 37.09
CA SER A 591 -2.14 -7.28 36.57
C SER A 591 -2.15 -7.79 35.12
N ILE A 592 -1.19 -7.38 34.28
CA ILE A 592 -1.12 -7.81 32.87
C ILE A 592 -0.76 -9.30 32.78
N THR A 593 0.21 -9.74 33.60
CA THR A 593 0.67 -11.14 33.61
C THR A 593 -0.42 -12.07 34.13
N GLU A 594 -1.09 -11.68 35.21
CA GLU A 594 -2.21 -12.44 35.78
C GLU A 594 -3.39 -12.57 34.80
N LEU A 595 -3.78 -11.46 34.16
CA LEU A 595 -4.88 -11.46 33.19
C LEU A 595 -4.57 -12.36 31.99
N GLN A 596 -3.33 -12.30 31.50
CA GLN A 596 -2.88 -13.12 30.38
C GLN A 596 -2.81 -14.61 30.76
N ALA A 597 -2.37 -14.92 31.99
CA ALA A 597 -2.41 -16.28 32.50
C ALA A 597 -3.86 -16.83 32.57
N PHE A 598 -4.83 -16.02 33.00
CA PHE A 598 -6.24 -16.41 33.01
C PHE A 598 -6.81 -16.59 31.59
N GLN A 599 -6.42 -15.76 30.62
CA GLN A 599 -6.84 -15.90 29.23
C GLN A 599 -6.32 -17.22 28.62
N TRP A 600 -5.05 -17.55 28.84
CA TRP A 600 -4.48 -18.83 28.41
C TRP A 600 -5.11 -20.03 29.11
N LEU A 601 -5.36 -19.93 30.42
CA LEU A 601 -6.08 -20.96 31.17
C LEU A 601 -7.48 -21.20 30.59
N SER A 602 -8.23 -20.13 30.32
CA SER A 602 -9.57 -20.22 29.73
C SER A 602 -9.54 -20.97 28.40
N ALA A 603 -8.63 -20.59 27.50
CA ALA A 603 -8.46 -21.25 26.20
C ALA A 603 -8.02 -22.73 26.32
N LEU A 604 -7.20 -23.07 27.31
CA LEU A 604 -6.80 -24.46 27.57
C LEU A 604 -7.97 -25.31 28.11
N LEU A 605 -8.74 -24.76 29.05
CA LEU A 605 -9.91 -25.42 29.61
C LEU A 605 -10.97 -25.66 28.53
N THR A 606 -11.30 -24.66 27.71
CA THR A 606 -12.31 -24.80 26.65
C THR A 606 -11.86 -25.80 25.58
N SER A 607 -10.60 -25.74 25.14
CA SER A 607 -10.07 -26.64 24.11
C SER A 607 -9.97 -28.11 24.54
N HIS A 608 -9.67 -28.38 25.82
CA HIS A 608 -9.41 -29.73 26.34
C HIS A 608 -10.43 -30.23 27.38
N ILE A 609 -11.59 -29.58 27.54
CA ILE A 609 -12.59 -29.91 28.56
C ILE A 609 -12.99 -31.39 28.59
N THR A 610 -13.16 -32.02 27.42
CA THR A 610 -13.54 -33.44 27.33
C THR A 610 -12.42 -34.37 27.77
N LEU A 611 -11.16 -33.99 27.53
CA LEU A 611 -9.99 -34.78 27.94
C LEU A 611 -9.75 -34.64 29.44
N LEU A 612 -9.86 -33.42 29.97
CA LEU A 612 -9.66 -33.11 31.39
C LEU A 612 -10.74 -33.74 32.30
N THR A 613 -11.98 -33.82 31.82
CA THR A 613 -13.09 -34.43 32.58
C THR A 613 -13.03 -35.96 32.61
N ILE A 614 -12.41 -36.60 31.62
CA ILE A 614 -12.29 -38.06 31.53
C ILE A 614 -11.02 -38.56 32.24
N SER A 615 -9.96 -37.75 32.29
CA SER A 615 -8.71 -38.11 32.96
C SER A 615 -8.90 -38.33 34.45
N LYS A 616 -8.37 -39.45 34.95
CA LYS A 616 -8.32 -39.79 36.39
C LYS A 616 -6.93 -39.53 36.98
N ASP A 617 -6.19 -38.61 36.39
CA ASP A 617 -4.83 -38.31 36.80
C ASP A 617 -4.87 -37.56 38.15
N GLU A 618 -4.17 -38.10 39.15
CA GLU A 618 -4.12 -37.50 40.49
C GLU A 618 -3.38 -36.15 40.46
N GLU A 619 -2.35 -36.01 39.62
CA GLU A 619 -1.60 -34.76 39.49
C GLU A 619 -2.49 -33.66 38.91
N LEU A 620 -3.25 -33.97 37.86
CA LEU A 620 -4.20 -33.01 37.29
C LEU A 620 -5.25 -32.56 38.30
N MET A 621 -5.79 -33.50 39.09
CA MET A 621 -6.80 -33.18 40.09
C MET A 621 -6.25 -32.24 41.17
N THR A 622 -5.01 -32.47 41.63
CA THR A 622 -4.36 -31.58 42.59
C THR A 622 -4.16 -30.17 42.05
N VAL A 623 -3.69 -30.04 40.80
CA VAL A 623 -3.50 -28.74 40.14
C VAL A 623 -4.84 -28.02 39.95
N LEU A 624 -5.89 -28.72 39.52
CA LEU A 624 -7.23 -28.13 39.37
C LEU A 624 -7.82 -27.69 40.72
N THR A 625 -7.57 -28.43 41.80
CA THR A 625 -7.98 -27.99 43.15
C THR A 625 -7.25 -26.72 43.58
N GLN A 626 -5.95 -26.62 43.31
CA GLN A 626 -5.16 -25.40 43.59
C GLN A 626 -5.71 -24.18 42.82
N TRP A 627 -6.02 -24.34 41.53
CA TRP A 627 -6.68 -23.30 40.74
C TRP A 627 -8.05 -22.93 41.31
N SER A 628 -8.83 -23.90 41.79
CA SER A 628 -10.16 -23.63 42.36
C SER A 628 -10.08 -22.81 43.66
N GLU A 629 -9.09 -23.10 44.51
CA GLU A 629 -8.83 -22.34 45.74
C GLU A 629 -8.39 -20.91 45.41
N LEU A 630 -7.51 -20.76 44.42
CA LEU A 630 -7.07 -19.45 43.91
C LEU A 630 -8.27 -18.62 43.43
N PHE A 631 -9.16 -19.20 42.61
CA PHE A 631 -10.35 -18.47 42.14
C PHE A 631 -11.32 -18.10 43.26
N GLN A 632 -11.44 -18.91 44.31
CA GLN A 632 -12.25 -18.56 45.48
C GLN A 632 -11.66 -17.35 46.22
N ILE A 633 -10.32 -17.29 46.34
CA ILE A 633 -9.63 -16.14 46.92
C ILE A 633 -9.89 -14.89 46.08
N TYR A 634 -9.72 -14.96 44.76
CA TYR A 634 -9.98 -13.83 43.85
C TYR A 634 -11.45 -13.38 43.87
N ALA A 635 -12.41 -14.32 43.91
CA ALA A 635 -13.82 -13.97 44.02
C ALA A 635 -14.13 -13.23 45.32
N HIS A 636 -13.53 -13.66 46.44
CA HIS A 636 -13.71 -13.02 47.74
C HIS A 636 -13.04 -11.65 47.84
N THR A 637 -11.96 -11.40 47.09
CA THR A 637 -11.28 -10.09 47.07
C THR A 637 -11.90 -9.10 46.08
N LEU A 638 -12.46 -9.58 44.96
CA LEU A 638 -13.11 -8.74 43.95
C LEU A 638 -14.41 -8.11 44.43
N GLU A 639 -15.20 -8.80 45.26
CA GLU A 639 -16.49 -8.29 45.76
C GLU A 639 -16.33 -7.01 46.63
N PRO A 640 -15.42 -6.96 47.62
CA PRO A 640 -15.07 -5.72 48.32
C PRO A 640 -14.50 -4.65 47.40
N LEU A 641 -13.65 -5.03 46.43
CA LEU A 641 -13.02 -4.07 45.53
C LEU A 641 -14.07 -3.39 44.63
N ALA A 642 -15.05 -4.16 44.13
CA ALA A 642 -16.17 -3.65 43.35
C ALA A 642 -17.07 -2.68 44.14
N GLN A 643 -17.12 -2.80 45.47
CA GLN A 643 -17.82 -1.83 46.34
C GLN A 643 -16.99 -0.57 46.60
N ILE A 644 -15.66 -0.68 46.62
CA ILE A 644 -14.73 0.43 46.89
C ILE A 644 -14.52 1.30 45.64
N VAL A 645 -14.46 0.71 44.44
CA VAL A 645 -14.29 1.44 43.17
C VAL A 645 -15.30 2.60 43.02
N PRO A 646 -16.64 2.40 43.17
CA PRO A 646 -17.59 3.49 43.04
C PRO A 646 -17.46 4.55 44.15
N LEU A 647 -16.99 4.16 45.34
CA LEU A 647 -16.70 5.12 46.43
C LEU A 647 -15.46 5.97 46.10
N LEU A 648 -14.43 5.35 45.53
CA LEU A 648 -13.23 6.06 45.06
C LEU A 648 -13.54 6.98 43.88
N THR A 649 -14.36 6.56 42.91
CA THR A 649 -14.78 7.43 41.80
C THR A 649 -15.59 8.62 42.33
N ASN A 650 -16.50 8.40 43.29
CA ASN A 650 -17.25 9.50 43.92
C ASN A 650 -16.34 10.50 44.64
N ILE A 651 -15.26 10.02 45.29
CA ILE A 651 -14.25 10.88 45.94
C ILE A 651 -13.45 11.68 44.89
N ILE A 652 -13.02 11.03 43.80
CA ILE A 652 -12.26 11.66 42.70
C ILE A 652 -13.12 12.71 41.97
N GLU A 653 -14.39 12.41 41.74
CA GLU A 653 -15.38 13.28 41.08
C GLU A 653 -16.03 14.29 42.04
N ARG A 654 -15.62 14.33 43.32
CA ARG A 654 -16.14 15.21 44.38
C ARG A 654 -17.67 15.20 44.52
N HIS A 655 -18.31 14.07 44.26
CA HIS A 655 -19.74 13.91 44.49
C HIS A 655 -19.99 13.61 45.97
N GLU A 656 -20.71 14.50 46.67
CA GLU A 656 -21.23 14.19 48.00
C GLU A 656 -22.24 13.03 47.87
N PRO A 657 -22.11 11.95 48.65
CA PRO A 657 -23.11 10.90 48.65
C PRO A 657 -24.44 11.50 49.08
N LYS A 658 -25.40 11.60 48.16
CA LYS A 658 -26.76 12.01 48.51
C LYS A 658 -27.34 10.92 49.40
N ASP A 659 -27.71 11.28 50.63
CA ASP A 659 -28.50 10.42 51.49
C ASP A 659 -29.74 9.94 50.70
N PRO A 660 -30.12 8.66 50.79
CA PRO A 660 -31.35 8.19 50.17
C PRO A 660 -32.50 8.98 50.79
N TYR A 661 -33.07 9.92 50.02
CA TYR A 661 -34.20 10.73 50.44
C TYR A 661 -35.28 9.82 51.04
N PRO A 662 -35.74 10.06 52.29
CA PRO A 662 -36.88 9.36 52.83
C PRO A 662 -38.12 9.83 52.05
N THR A 663 -38.55 9.03 51.07
CA THR A 663 -39.79 9.24 50.33
C THR A 663 -40.98 8.95 51.25
N LEU A 664 -41.34 9.91 52.10
CA LEU A 664 -42.64 9.97 52.77
C LEU A 664 -43.48 11.04 52.08
N TRP A 665 -44.04 10.70 50.90
CA TRP A 665 -44.89 11.62 50.13
C TRP A 665 -46.33 11.72 50.67
N TYR A 666 -46.73 10.88 51.64
CA TYR A 666 -47.86 11.12 52.53
C TYR A 666 -47.76 10.20 53.77
N GLY A 667 -48.22 10.67 54.93
CA GLY A 667 -48.32 9.89 56.17
C GLY A 667 -49.76 9.96 56.70
N ILE A 668 -50.35 8.81 57.01
CA ILE A 668 -51.68 8.73 57.64
C ILE A 668 -51.47 8.71 59.16
N GLU A 669 -51.79 9.81 59.83
CA GLU A 669 -51.84 9.88 61.29
C GLU A 669 -53.24 9.52 61.80
N LYS A 670 -53.30 8.55 62.73
CA LYS A 670 -54.54 8.16 63.41
C LYS A 670 -54.75 9.07 64.63
N VAL A 671 -55.64 10.05 64.51
CA VAL A 671 -56.07 10.88 65.63
C VAL A 671 -57.17 10.16 66.41
N LYS A 672 -56.92 9.78 67.67
CA LYS A 672 -57.95 9.36 68.62
C LYS A 672 -58.58 10.61 69.23
N LEU A 673 -59.86 10.83 68.98
CA LEU A 673 -60.67 11.79 69.74
C LEU A 673 -61.17 11.09 71.01
N TYR A 674 -60.82 11.65 72.18
CA TYR A 674 -61.51 11.40 73.44
C TYR A 674 -62.49 12.53 73.71
#